data_AF-A0A359LW83-F1
#
_entry.id   AF-A0A359LW83-F1
#
_cell.length_a   1.000
_cell.length_b   1.000
_cell.length_c   1.000
_cell.angle_alpha   90.00
_cell.angle_beta   90.00
_cell.angle_gamma   90.00
#
_symmetry.space_group_name_H-M   'P 1'
#
loop_
_entity.id
_entity.type
_entity.pdbx_description
1 polymer ?
#
loop_
_entity_poly.entity_id
_entity_poly.type
_entity_poly.pdbx_seq_one_letter_code
_entity_poly.pdbx_strand_id
1 'polypeptide(L)'
;MADPIKPLNRLKPFQRINNEGFVPQKPGPDGDGVSCGCHTPEEFGDMEQQFKEFIEDNLPVLGPLLKVLETVTLIARTAANAARAAAAAAAAALAAAQGSLGGPIGTVIGAILGFATALAAISSFLDTVLGIITDVLKFFIVRIGARLAMRALRVIPQWAPVNRGPSSGTIPIDQIIEIEGTATRSYGNPVEVPFAQWHKWMNWSLHVLPETKYASAIAPSAGNPPNTDEKLDSERPIAKPGTFEIQWDAGSLMEDFDDPFERGFKAEEMPKHDGPWADGEWLWPMTGMFVWASGRWVYDCSKTKELKAARNPKTMAMMNPPRAIATATWGAVQFGENLPGDPKAGPTKVPAITFMFFASKRGGYMNYSSLAEKDYEFIVDLPPLEVPVAPFPIGATTEFFHNTIVLRPRLLQATVALPHAGAHLIKPVVQLLPPEKPGEAPKQAKITITKASLDGKDAAGVMLSLGWHDPNHTQAKKVKICEVAFSGITGRIRIRDNSVKQVRDLFKKEEEAMRKEIAERVANIKILGMSLNDIPIVKIPPNGPTIDLGGMLKDMVQKAVDAAIDGFFTELGKIIAGGVETEEWLMRVGVNGHWNSRYFDKMDKGAQAIKNPPTFEVFLGPEDFLFFSSSGVEFNNVGDMMLAPVSKRQLTRNDRPVTWNELVTATGTVRRDLVFQYALKTLVGNKGNDLLALGIENTPLGIVDPDFTKPDVILEVSNPITMKDLQPETASRRQKALFARAVGEEFILVEDTAAPDDYIFDMLIQVRNQIPS
;
A
#
# COMPACT_ATOMS: atom_id res chain seq x y z
N MET A 1 36.90 -25.91 11.39
CA MET A 1 35.49 -25.49 11.25
C MET A 1 34.84 -26.45 10.27
N ALA A 2 33.63 -26.95 10.56
CA ALA A 2 32.92 -27.80 9.60
C ALA A 2 32.77 -27.05 8.27
N ASP A 3 32.96 -27.73 7.14
CA ASP A 3 32.79 -27.10 5.83
C ASP A 3 31.35 -26.57 5.70
N PRO A 4 31.17 -25.30 5.28
CA PRO A 4 29.87 -24.67 5.23
C PRO A 4 29.14 -25.16 3.97
N ILE A 5 28.65 -26.39 4.00
CA ILE A 5 27.80 -26.99 2.96
C ILE A 5 26.37 -27.01 3.50
N LYS A 6 25.41 -26.55 2.71
CA LYS A 6 23.98 -26.63 3.05
C LYS A 6 23.31 -27.76 2.25
N PRO A 7 22.19 -28.33 2.72
CA PRO A 7 21.37 -29.20 1.87
C PRO A 7 20.98 -28.48 0.56
N LEU A 8 21.15 -29.17 -0.57
CA LEU A 8 20.71 -28.67 -1.87
C LEU A 8 19.20 -28.52 -1.88
N ASN A 9 18.71 -27.34 -2.23
CA ASN A 9 17.29 -27.07 -2.27
C ASN A 9 17.03 -25.92 -3.25
N ARG A 10 16.41 -26.22 -4.39
CA ARG A 10 16.13 -25.21 -5.42
C ARG A 10 15.19 -24.11 -4.95
N LEU A 11 14.29 -24.38 -4.00
CA LEU A 11 13.41 -23.38 -3.39
C LEU A 11 14.10 -22.55 -2.29
N LYS A 12 15.25 -23.02 -1.77
CA LYS A 12 16.10 -22.30 -0.81
C LYS A 12 17.54 -22.26 -1.35
N PRO A 13 17.78 -21.59 -2.49
CA PRO A 13 19.00 -21.75 -3.27
C PRO A 13 20.24 -21.15 -2.60
N PHE A 14 20.08 -20.39 -1.51
CA PHE A 14 21.21 -19.86 -0.77
C PHE A 14 20.99 -19.92 0.74
N GLN A 15 22.05 -19.72 1.51
CA GLN A 15 22.01 -19.60 2.98
C GLN A 15 23.06 -18.58 3.44
N ARG A 16 22.69 -17.73 4.40
CA ARG A 16 23.62 -16.82 5.07
C ARG A 16 24.48 -17.57 6.11
N ILE A 17 25.79 -17.31 6.13
CA ILE A 17 26.74 -17.91 7.11
C ILE A 17 27.29 -16.88 8.12
N ASN A 18 27.91 -17.36 9.21
CA ASN A 18 28.61 -16.53 10.20
C ASN A 18 27.75 -15.40 10.81
N ASN A 19 26.46 -15.65 11.04
CA ASN A 19 25.51 -14.61 11.40
C ASN A 19 24.88 -14.73 12.80
N GLU A 20 25.41 -15.59 13.67
CA GLU A 20 24.84 -15.86 15.00
C GLU A 20 24.59 -14.60 15.85
N GLY A 21 25.47 -13.60 15.75
CA GLY A 21 25.32 -12.32 16.46
C GLY A 21 24.19 -11.42 15.94
N PHE A 22 23.59 -11.72 14.79
CA PHE A 22 22.46 -10.97 14.21
C PHE A 22 21.16 -11.77 14.22
N VAL A 23 21.19 -13.02 14.68
CA VAL A 23 19.97 -13.81 14.89
C VAL A 23 19.24 -13.23 16.10
N PRO A 24 17.93 -12.92 16.00
CA PRO A 24 17.16 -12.40 17.13
C PRO A 24 17.24 -13.32 18.35
N GLN A 25 17.81 -12.81 19.44
CA GLN A 25 17.93 -13.55 20.70
C GLN A 25 16.60 -13.51 21.48
N LYS A 26 16.40 -14.43 22.42
CA LYS A 26 15.24 -14.40 23.33
C LYS A 26 15.54 -13.47 24.53
N PRO A 27 14.53 -12.75 25.07
CA PRO A 27 13.14 -12.72 24.63
C PRO A 27 12.97 -11.96 23.30
N GLY A 28 12.05 -12.45 22.45
CA GLY A 28 11.68 -11.79 21.20
C GLY A 28 10.90 -10.49 21.44
N PRO A 29 10.29 -9.88 20.41
CA PRO A 29 9.55 -8.64 20.57
C PRO A 29 8.29 -8.93 21.37
N ASP A 30 8.08 -8.18 22.46
CA ASP A 30 6.92 -8.28 23.34
C ASP A 30 5.65 -7.63 22.77
N GLY A 31 5.80 -6.84 21.71
CA GLY A 31 4.74 -6.03 21.10
C GLY A 31 4.43 -4.74 21.86
N ASP A 32 5.20 -4.33 22.88
CA ASP A 32 4.90 -3.13 23.67
C ASP A 32 5.51 -1.87 23.04
N GLY A 33 5.14 -1.60 21.78
CA GLY A 33 5.68 -0.50 20.98
C GLY A 33 5.50 0.88 21.61
N VAL A 34 4.39 1.14 22.31
CA VAL A 34 4.17 2.41 23.04
C VAL A 34 5.24 2.64 24.09
N SER A 35 5.59 1.59 24.84
CA SER A 35 6.70 1.70 25.79
C SER A 35 7.98 2.08 25.05
N CYS A 36 8.21 1.53 23.86
CA CYS A 36 9.40 1.77 23.04
C CYS A 36 9.39 3.09 22.25
N GLY A 37 8.34 3.91 22.36
CA GLY A 37 8.28 5.24 21.74
C GLY A 37 7.28 5.38 20.58
N CYS A 38 6.35 4.43 20.39
CA CYS A 38 5.19 4.67 19.54
C CYS A 38 4.31 5.75 20.18
N HIS A 39 3.88 6.72 19.38
CA HIS A 39 3.03 7.81 19.88
C HIS A 39 1.57 7.41 19.79
N THR A 40 0.81 7.74 20.84
CA THR A 40 -0.65 7.56 20.84
C THR A 40 -1.35 8.91 20.77
N PRO A 41 -2.61 8.96 20.30
CA PRO A 41 -3.34 10.22 20.25
C PRO A 41 -3.48 10.93 21.60
N GLU A 42 -3.51 10.20 22.70
CA GLU A 42 -3.62 10.73 24.06
C GLU A 42 -2.46 11.66 24.43
N GLU A 43 -1.29 11.47 23.83
CA GLU A 43 -0.11 12.33 24.05
C GLU A 43 -0.34 13.79 23.60
N PHE A 44 -1.34 14.02 22.75
CA PHE A 44 -1.64 15.34 22.20
C PHE A 44 -2.79 16.06 22.93
N GLY A 45 -3.36 15.44 23.98
CA GLY A 45 -4.46 16.01 24.75
C GLY A 45 -5.71 16.19 23.90
N ASP A 46 -6.23 17.41 23.83
CA ASP A 46 -7.40 17.76 23.01
C ASP A 46 -7.00 18.00 21.53
N MET A 47 -6.63 16.91 20.84
CA MET A 47 -6.19 16.97 19.45
C MET A 47 -7.30 17.52 18.53
N GLU A 48 -8.56 17.22 18.82
CA GLU A 48 -9.71 17.70 18.03
C GLU A 48 -9.82 19.23 18.08
N GLN A 49 -9.82 19.82 19.28
CA GLN A 49 -9.90 21.27 19.45
C GLN A 49 -8.65 21.98 18.91
N GLN A 50 -7.46 21.41 19.08
CA GLN A 50 -6.24 22.02 18.54
C GLN A 50 -6.18 21.95 17.02
N PHE A 51 -6.66 20.85 16.42
CA PHE A 51 -6.74 20.74 14.97
C PHE A 51 -7.80 21.70 14.41
N LYS A 52 -8.89 21.90 15.14
CA LYS A 52 -9.89 22.93 14.82
C LYS A 52 -9.26 24.30 14.70
N GLU A 53 -8.55 24.74 15.74
CA GLU A 53 -7.86 26.05 15.76
C GLU A 53 -6.90 26.17 14.58
N PHE A 54 -6.12 25.11 14.32
CA PHE A 54 -5.23 25.06 13.16
C PHE A 54 -5.98 25.21 11.82
N ILE A 55 -7.12 24.55 11.64
CA ILE A 55 -7.93 24.66 10.43
C ILE A 55 -8.54 26.05 10.28
N GLU A 56 -9.00 26.67 11.38
CA GLU A 56 -9.54 28.03 11.38
C GLU A 56 -8.47 29.03 10.90
N ASP A 57 -7.23 28.88 11.34
CA ASP A 57 -6.09 29.70 10.88
C ASP A 57 -5.70 29.42 9.40
N ASN A 58 -6.11 28.27 8.86
CA ASN A 58 -5.80 27.83 7.49
C ASN A 58 -7.04 27.74 6.58
N LEU A 59 -8.16 28.34 6.98
CA LEU A 59 -9.44 28.34 6.24
C LEU A 59 -9.33 28.69 4.74
N PRO A 60 -8.49 29.65 4.30
CA PRO A 60 -8.34 29.96 2.87
C PRO A 60 -7.87 28.77 2.03
N VAL A 61 -7.15 27.81 2.62
CA VAL A 61 -6.67 26.60 1.94
C VAL A 61 -7.81 25.63 1.64
N LEU A 62 -8.90 25.69 2.42
CA LEU A 62 -10.10 24.86 2.27
C LEU A 62 -11.15 25.44 1.29
N GLY A 63 -10.74 26.31 0.37
CA GLY A 63 -11.63 26.97 -0.61
C GLY A 63 -12.70 26.06 -1.26
N PRO A 64 -12.39 24.83 -1.70
CA PRO A 64 -13.39 23.89 -2.21
C PRO A 64 -14.47 23.50 -1.19
N LEU A 65 -14.11 23.24 0.07
CA LEU A 65 -15.06 22.93 1.15
C LEU A 65 -15.94 24.14 1.50
N LEU A 66 -15.39 25.36 1.44
CA LEU A 66 -16.18 26.57 1.64
C LEU A 66 -17.26 26.72 0.54
N LYS A 67 -16.92 26.39 -0.72
CA LYS A 67 -17.91 26.36 -1.82
C LYS A 67 -19.00 25.31 -1.60
N VAL A 68 -18.69 24.16 -0.99
CA VAL A 68 -19.71 23.17 -0.59
C VAL A 68 -20.67 23.80 0.41
N LEU A 69 -20.15 24.44 1.46
CA LEU A 69 -20.99 25.09 2.47
C LEU A 69 -21.89 26.18 1.87
N GLU A 70 -21.36 26.99 0.95
CA GLU A 70 -22.15 28.01 0.24
C GLU A 70 -23.29 27.38 -0.58
N THR A 71 -22.98 26.32 -1.33
CA THR A 71 -23.97 25.58 -2.14
C THR A 71 -25.04 24.94 -1.27
N VAL A 72 -24.66 24.30 -0.17
CA VAL A 72 -25.59 23.68 0.78
C VAL A 72 -26.47 24.73 1.46
N THR A 73 -25.90 25.88 1.82
CA THR A 73 -26.66 27.00 2.38
C THR A 73 -27.71 27.50 1.39
N LEU A 74 -27.40 27.51 0.09
CA LEU A 74 -28.37 27.87 -0.96
C LEU A 74 -29.48 26.80 -1.12
N ILE A 75 -29.13 25.51 -1.09
CA ILE A 75 -30.09 24.40 -1.12
C ILE A 75 -31.05 24.50 0.08
N ALA A 76 -30.51 24.68 1.28
CA ALA A 76 -31.28 24.82 2.50
C ALA A 76 -32.19 26.06 2.46
N ARG A 77 -31.69 27.20 1.96
CA ARG A 77 -32.51 28.42 1.75
C ARG A 77 -33.64 28.19 0.76
N THR A 78 -33.38 27.45 -0.31
CA THR A 78 -34.40 27.14 -1.34
C THR A 78 -35.51 26.27 -0.74
N ALA A 79 -35.14 25.23 0.01
CA ALA A 79 -36.08 24.42 0.76
C ALA A 79 -36.87 25.25 1.79
N ALA A 80 -36.20 26.12 2.55
CA ALA A 80 -36.83 27.03 3.51
C ALA A 80 -37.81 28.01 2.83
N ASN A 81 -37.50 28.53 1.64
CA ASN A 81 -38.38 29.41 0.89
C ASN A 81 -39.62 28.67 0.35
N ALA A 82 -39.46 27.43 -0.14
CA ALA A 82 -40.61 26.59 -0.51
C ALA A 82 -41.49 26.30 0.72
N ALA A 83 -40.86 26.06 1.87
CA ALA A 83 -41.51 25.92 3.17
C ALA A 83 -42.28 27.20 3.56
N ARG A 84 -41.68 28.39 3.43
CA ARG A 84 -42.35 29.67 3.66
C ARG A 84 -43.59 29.83 2.78
N ALA A 85 -43.49 29.46 1.51
CA ALA A 85 -44.61 29.52 0.57
C ALA A 85 -45.76 28.57 0.98
N ALA A 86 -45.44 27.34 1.40
CA ALA A 86 -46.43 26.38 1.89
C ALA A 86 -47.08 26.84 3.20
N ALA A 87 -46.30 27.36 4.15
CA ALA A 87 -46.80 27.92 5.40
C ALA A 87 -47.67 29.16 5.17
N ALA A 88 -47.28 30.03 4.24
CA ALA A 88 -48.09 31.18 3.82
C ALA A 88 -49.42 30.74 3.19
N ALA A 89 -49.40 29.71 2.35
CA ALA A 89 -50.62 29.14 1.75
C ALA A 89 -51.54 28.52 2.82
N ALA A 90 -50.98 27.78 3.78
CA ALA A 90 -51.72 27.20 4.90
C ALA A 90 -52.31 28.27 5.83
N ALA A 91 -51.52 29.29 6.16
CA ALA A 91 -51.97 30.43 6.95
C ALA A 91 -53.03 31.27 6.21
N ALA A 92 -52.91 31.39 4.88
CA ALA A 92 -53.89 32.10 4.05
C ALA A 92 -55.20 31.31 3.95
N ALA A 93 -55.12 29.97 3.83
CA ALA A 93 -56.29 29.09 3.91
C ALA A 93 -56.98 29.18 5.28
N LEU A 94 -56.20 29.27 6.37
CA LEU A 94 -56.72 29.47 7.72
C LEU A 94 -57.40 30.85 7.88
N ALA A 95 -56.79 31.91 7.36
CA ALA A 95 -57.35 33.26 7.37
C ALA A 95 -58.63 33.35 6.51
N ALA A 96 -58.68 32.67 5.35
CA ALA A 96 -59.87 32.57 4.51
C ALA A 96 -61.00 31.79 5.20
N ALA A 97 -60.65 30.75 5.97
CA ALA A 97 -61.61 30.00 6.79
C ALA A 97 -62.12 30.82 8.01
N GLN A 98 -61.33 31.76 8.53
CA GLN A 98 -61.78 32.71 9.56
C GLN A 98 -62.81 33.71 9.02
N GLY A 99 -62.71 34.10 7.75
CA GLY A 99 -63.67 35.01 7.10
C GLY A 99 -65.10 34.46 7.01
N SER A 100 -65.32 33.15 7.17
CA SER A 100 -66.64 32.51 7.16
C SER A 100 -67.19 32.17 8.56
N LEU A 101 -66.43 32.41 9.64
CA LEU A 101 -66.80 32.09 11.02
C LEU A 101 -67.00 33.39 11.84
N GLY A 102 -68.10 34.11 11.59
CA GLY A 102 -68.46 35.35 12.27
C GLY A 102 -68.96 35.20 13.72
N GLY A 103 -68.25 34.43 14.57
CA GLY A 103 -68.61 34.19 15.97
C GLY A 103 -67.47 34.49 16.97
N PRO A 104 -67.75 34.55 18.28
CA PRO A 104 -66.80 34.96 19.34
C PRO A 104 -65.56 34.06 19.50
N ILE A 105 -65.50 32.93 18.81
CA ILE A 105 -64.32 32.06 18.70
C ILE A 105 -63.28 32.64 17.72
N GLY A 106 -63.72 33.39 16.70
CA GLY A 106 -62.86 34.05 15.71
C GLY A 106 -61.98 35.15 16.31
N THR A 107 -62.42 35.79 17.40
CA THR A 107 -61.67 36.86 18.09
C THR A 107 -60.52 36.37 18.95
N VAL A 108 -60.61 35.14 19.51
CA VAL A 108 -59.51 34.55 20.30
C VAL A 108 -58.41 33.98 19.40
N ILE A 109 -58.78 33.38 18.27
CA ILE A 109 -57.81 32.87 17.29
C ILE A 109 -57.18 34.04 16.50
N GLY A 110 -57.96 35.07 16.16
CA GLY A 110 -57.47 36.28 15.47
C GLY A 110 -56.52 37.16 16.31
N ALA A 111 -56.58 37.08 17.64
CA ALA A 111 -55.68 37.81 18.54
C ALA A 111 -54.33 37.10 18.78
N ILE A 112 -54.27 35.78 18.60
CA ILE A 112 -53.06 34.98 18.86
C ILE A 112 -52.23 34.75 17.58
N LEU A 113 -52.84 34.83 16.39
CA LEU A 113 -52.19 34.58 15.10
C LEU A 113 -52.63 35.63 14.06
N GLY A 114 -52.22 36.89 14.24
CA GLY A 114 -52.23 37.83 13.13
C GLY A 114 -51.42 37.22 11.98
N PHE A 115 -52.02 37.08 10.79
CA PHE A 115 -51.39 36.41 9.64
C PHE A 115 -49.95 36.90 9.39
N ALA A 116 -49.73 38.21 9.51
CA ALA A 116 -48.41 38.83 9.38
C ALA A 116 -47.45 38.46 10.52
N THR A 117 -47.92 38.41 11.77
CA THR A 117 -47.10 38.06 12.94
C THR A 117 -46.71 36.59 12.96
N ALA A 118 -47.64 35.69 12.58
CA ALA A 118 -47.37 34.27 12.44
C ALA A 118 -46.37 34.00 11.31
N LEU A 119 -46.53 34.66 10.15
CA LEU A 119 -45.62 34.51 9.02
C LEU A 119 -44.22 35.06 9.32
N ALA A 120 -44.12 36.20 10.02
CA ALA A 120 -42.84 36.75 10.47
C ALA A 120 -42.14 35.84 11.48
N ALA A 121 -42.89 35.27 12.44
CA ALA A 121 -42.35 34.31 13.41
C ALA A 121 -41.86 33.03 12.73
N ILE A 122 -42.60 32.49 11.74
CA ILE A 122 -42.18 31.34 10.94
C ILE A 122 -40.93 31.68 10.10
N SER A 123 -40.87 32.87 9.50
CA SER A 123 -39.69 33.29 8.72
C SER A 123 -38.44 33.39 9.59
N SER A 124 -38.55 34.04 10.75
CA SER A 124 -37.47 34.18 11.73
C SER A 124 -37.04 32.82 12.30
N PHE A 125 -38.00 31.92 12.53
CA PHE A 125 -37.72 30.54 12.94
C PHE A 125 -36.88 29.83 11.87
N LEU A 126 -37.29 29.90 10.60
CA LEU A 126 -36.55 29.26 9.50
C LEU A 126 -35.16 29.85 9.31
N ASP A 127 -34.97 31.17 9.46
CA ASP A 127 -33.64 31.79 9.42
C ASP A 127 -32.74 31.30 10.56
N THR A 128 -33.32 31.10 11.76
CA THR A 128 -32.61 30.54 12.91
C THR A 128 -32.19 29.08 12.67
N VAL A 129 -33.09 28.27 12.11
CA VAL A 129 -32.81 26.88 11.72
C VAL A 129 -31.70 26.83 10.67
N LEU A 130 -31.72 27.72 9.67
CA LEU A 130 -30.67 27.82 8.66
C LEU A 130 -29.31 28.19 9.29
N GLY A 131 -29.29 29.14 10.23
CA GLY A 131 -28.08 29.47 11.01
C GLY A 131 -27.52 28.26 11.75
N ILE A 132 -28.38 27.49 12.43
CA ILE A 132 -28.00 26.25 13.12
C ILE A 132 -27.41 25.22 12.15
N ILE A 133 -28.06 25.00 10.99
CA ILE A 133 -27.58 24.06 9.97
C ILE A 133 -26.19 24.49 9.48
N THR A 134 -26.00 25.76 9.12
CA THR A 134 -24.71 26.27 8.65
C THR A 134 -23.61 26.14 9.72
N ASP A 135 -23.92 26.44 10.98
CA ASP A 135 -22.95 26.34 12.07
C ASP A 135 -22.55 24.88 12.36
N VAL A 136 -23.52 23.95 12.35
CA VAL A 136 -23.22 22.52 12.54
C VAL A 136 -22.43 21.96 11.35
N LEU A 137 -22.74 22.35 10.12
CA LEU A 137 -21.98 21.90 8.93
C LEU A 137 -20.53 22.42 8.93
N LYS A 138 -20.28 23.66 9.40
CA LYS A 138 -18.91 24.14 9.61
C LYS A 138 -18.16 23.29 10.64
N PHE A 139 -18.84 22.97 11.75
CA PHE A 139 -18.26 22.12 12.79
C PHE A 139 -18.02 20.68 12.29
N PHE A 140 -18.86 20.20 11.37
CA PHE A 140 -18.69 18.90 10.75
C PHE A 140 -17.41 18.81 9.91
N ILE A 141 -17.05 19.86 9.16
CA ILE A 141 -15.77 19.91 8.42
C ILE A 141 -14.58 19.82 9.37
N VAL A 142 -14.67 20.47 10.52
CA VAL A 142 -13.66 20.37 11.58
C VAL A 142 -13.56 18.93 12.10
N ARG A 143 -14.69 18.26 12.36
CA ARG A 143 -14.71 16.85 12.78
C ARG A 143 -14.11 15.91 11.74
N ILE A 144 -14.41 16.12 10.45
CA ILE A 144 -13.74 15.40 9.35
C ILE A 144 -12.23 15.58 9.47
N GLY A 145 -11.79 16.83 9.55
CA GLY A 145 -10.38 17.18 9.65
C GLY A 145 -9.68 16.55 10.86
N ALA A 146 -10.31 16.60 12.05
CA ALA A 146 -9.78 16.00 13.27
C ALA A 146 -9.64 14.47 13.12
N ARG A 147 -10.65 13.80 12.56
CA ARG A 147 -10.59 12.37 12.23
C ARG A 147 -9.44 12.05 11.26
N LEU A 148 -9.14 12.94 10.30
CA LEU A 148 -7.99 12.81 9.43
C LEU A 148 -6.65 13.09 10.14
N ALA A 149 -6.60 14.01 11.11
CA ALA A 149 -5.41 14.24 11.92
C ALA A 149 -5.04 13.02 12.77
N MET A 150 -6.05 12.37 13.33
CA MET A 150 -5.90 11.11 14.06
C MET A 150 -5.35 9.99 13.17
N ARG A 151 -5.79 9.96 11.91
CA ARG A 151 -5.26 9.05 10.88
C ARG A 151 -3.84 9.41 10.48
N ALA A 152 -3.56 10.69 10.23
CA ALA A 152 -2.25 11.24 9.90
C ALA A 152 -1.19 10.89 10.94
N LEU A 153 -1.56 10.89 12.22
CA LEU A 153 -0.68 10.43 13.29
C LEU A 153 -0.12 9.03 13.01
N ARG A 154 -0.93 8.13 12.45
CA ARG A 154 -0.56 6.72 12.22
C ARG A 154 0.31 6.52 10.96
N VAL A 155 0.23 7.41 9.98
CA VAL A 155 0.97 7.30 8.69
C VAL A 155 2.21 8.18 8.64
N ILE A 156 2.33 9.21 9.48
CA ILE A 156 3.63 9.83 9.71
C ILE A 156 4.57 8.77 10.28
N PRO A 157 5.80 8.61 9.76
CA PRO A 157 6.87 7.82 10.34
C PRO A 157 6.82 7.64 11.86
N GLN A 158 6.30 6.49 12.28
CA GLN A 158 6.19 6.07 13.67
C GLN A 158 6.79 4.67 13.79
N TRP A 159 8.09 4.62 14.06
CA TRP A 159 8.75 3.35 14.33
C TRP A 159 9.53 3.47 15.60
N ALA A 160 9.19 2.61 16.55
CA ALA A 160 9.95 2.45 17.77
C ALA A 160 10.96 1.30 17.57
N PRO A 161 12.24 1.45 17.93
CA PRO A 161 13.13 0.30 17.95
C PRO A 161 12.59 -0.74 18.94
N VAL A 162 12.67 -2.02 18.58
CA VAL A 162 12.33 -3.10 19.52
C VAL A 162 13.28 -3.07 20.72
N ASN A 163 14.59 -2.98 20.45
CA ASN A 163 15.62 -2.81 21.48
C ASN A 163 15.92 -1.32 21.67
N ARG A 164 15.60 -0.75 22.84
CA ARG A 164 15.91 0.67 23.10
C ARG A 164 17.42 0.90 23.12
N GLY A 165 17.85 1.93 22.42
CA GLY A 165 19.22 2.44 22.46
C GLY A 165 19.24 3.96 22.52
N PRO A 166 20.40 4.58 22.75
CA PRO A 166 20.54 6.04 22.77
C PRO A 166 20.10 6.65 21.44
N SER A 167 19.41 7.79 21.50
CA SER A 167 18.93 8.59 20.35
C SER A 167 20.10 9.26 19.60
N SER A 168 21.04 8.47 19.11
CA SER A 168 22.36 8.92 18.64
C SER A 168 22.42 9.29 17.16
N GLY A 169 21.28 9.34 16.44
CA GLY A 169 21.25 9.56 14.99
C GLY A 169 21.85 8.41 14.15
N THR A 170 22.45 7.42 14.82
CA THR A 170 23.04 6.21 14.25
C THR A 170 22.41 4.96 14.87
N ILE A 171 22.24 3.90 14.08
CA ILE A 171 21.68 2.62 14.57
C ILE A 171 22.80 1.79 15.20
N PRO A 172 22.71 1.44 16.49
CA PRO A 172 23.67 0.54 17.11
C PRO A 172 23.47 -0.91 16.64
N ILE A 173 24.53 -1.71 16.67
CA ILE A 173 24.55 -3.07 16.09
C ILE A 173 23.55 -4.03 16.74
N ASP A 174 23.22 -3.83 18.01
CA ASP A 174 22.28 -4.63 18.80
C ASP A 174 20.79 -4.35 18.43
N GLN A 175 20.53 -3.31 17.64
CA GLN A 175 19.24 -3.07 17.01
C GLN A 175 19.16 -3.70 15.61
N ILE A 176 20.24 -4.27 15.10
CA ILE A 176 20.28 -4.92 13.79
C ILE A 176 19.97 -6.39 13.96
N ILE A 177 19.00 -6.86 13.19
CA ILE A 177 18.72 -8.29 13.05
C ILE A 177 18.91 -8.72 11.60
N GLU A 178 19.10 -10.01 11.41
CA GLU A 178 18.99 -10.67 10.12
C GLU A 178 17.78 -11.60 10.11
N ILE A 179 17.12 -11.71 8.96
CA ILE A 179 16.02 -12.65 8.70
C ILE A 179 16.31 -13.38 7.40
N GLU A 180 16.07 -14.69 7.39
CA GLU A 180 16.13 -15.53 6.20
C GLU A 180 14.87 -16.40 6.16
N GLY A 181 14.27 -16.57 4.99
CA GLY A 181 13.06 -17.38 4.85
C GLY A 181 12.43 -17.31 3.47
N THR A 182 11.24 -17.88 3.34
CA THR A 182 10.47 -17.87 2.10
C THR A 182 9.49 -16.70 2.10
N ALA A 183 9.54 -15.86 1.08
CA ALA A 183 8.55 -14.82 0.87
C ALA A 183 7.18 -15.47 0.64
N THR A 184 6.20 -15.10 1.44
CA THR A 184 4.81 -15.58 1.39
C THR A 184 3.87 -14.58 0.73
N ARG A 185 4.33 -13.32 0.61
CA ARG A 185 3.70 -12.20 -0.09
C ARG A 185 4.74 -11.19 -0.58
N SER A 186 4.42 -10.50 -1.68
CA SER A 186 5.21 -9.40 -2.22
C SER A 186 4.31 -8.41 -2.95
N TYR A 187 4.18 -7.19 -2.42
CA TYR A 187 3.22 -6.20 -2.93
C TYR A 187 3.68 -4.76 -2.72
N GLY A 188 3.32 -3.86 -3.63
CA GLY A 188 3.45 -2.42 -3.40
C GLY A 188 2.43 -1.95 -2.35
N ASN A 189 2.84 -1.19 -1.34
CA ASN A 189 1.97 -0.76 -0.26
C ASN A 189 0.97 0.31 -0.75
N PRO A 190 -0.34 0.00 -0.81
CA PRO A 190 -1.36 0.94 -1.27
C PRO A 190 -1.74 2.01 -0.23
N VAL A 191 -1.38 1.82 1.04
CA VAL A 191 -1.80 2.73 2.13
C VAL A 191 -0.90 3.96 2.23
N GLU A 192 0.38 3.83 1.92
CA GLU A 192 1.31 4.92 2.21
C GLU A 192 1.20 6.05 1.19
N VAL A 193 1.02 7.25 1.72
CA VAL A 193 1.06 8.49 0.95
C VAL A 193 2.51 8.94 0.88
N PRO A 194 3.16 8.89 -0.29
CA PRO A 194 4.58 9.14 -0.32
C PRO A 194 4.82 10.66 -0.40
N PHE A 195 5.23 11.25 0.73
CA PHE A 195 5.66 12.66 0.80
C PHE A 195 7.13 12.76 0.43
N ALA A 196 7.52 13.80 -0.33
CA ALA A 196 8.87 13.91 -0.87
C ALA A 196 10.00 13.90 0.17
N GLN A 197 9.73 14.29 1.42
CA GLN A 197 10.73 14.19 2.49
C GLN A 197 11.12 12.76 2.85
N TRP A 198 10.21 11.81 2.62
CA TRP A 198 10.28 10.45 3.16
C TRP A 198 10.35 9.44 2.03
N HIS A 199 9.60 9.70 0.97
CA HIS A 199 9.35 8.80 -0.13
C HIS A 199 9.38 9.53 -1.47
N LYS A 200 10.22 9.02 -2.37
CA LYS A 200 10.14 9.31 -3.80
C LYS A 200 9.22 8.33 -4.53
N TRP A 201 9.11 7.10 -4.05
CA TRP A 201 8.32 6.03 -4.65
C TRP A 201 7.29 5.47 -3.67
N MET A 202 6.37 4.62 -4.13
CA MET A 202 5.57 3.80 -3.23
C MET A 202 6.46 2.75 -2.54
N ASN A 203 6.21 2.48 -1.28
CA ASN A 203 6.92 1.43 -0.57
C ASN A 203 6.49 0.05 -1.07
N TRP A 204 7.34 -0.93 -0.80
CA TRP A 204 7.10 -2.33 -1.12
C TRP A 204 7.16 -3.19 0.13
N SER A 205 6.14 -4.03 0.36
CA SER A 205 6.09 -4.93 1.50
C SER A 205 6.34 -6.38 1.09
N LEU A 206 7.21 -7.05 1.85
CA LEU A 206 7.52 -8.48 1.76
C LEU A 206 7.14 -9.14 3.08
N HIS A 207 6.30 -10.17 3.04
CA HIS A 207 6.03 -10.99 4.22
C HIS A 207 6.81 -12.29 4.12
N VAL A 208 7.70 -12.54 5.07
CA VAL A 208 8.62 -13.68 5.04
C VAL A 208 8.21 -14.70 6.09
N LEU A 209 8.06 -15.96 5.71
CA LEU A 209 8.02 -17.07 6.66
C LEU A 209 9.48 -17.40 7.04
N PRO A 210 9.94 -17.03 8.25
CA PRO A 210 11.34 -17.18 8.60
C PRO A 210 11.73 -18.65 8.78
N GLU A 211 12.99 -18.99 8.50
CA GLU A 211 13.58 -20.25 8.94
C GLU A 211 13.50 -20.38 10.46
N THR A 212 13.49 -21.62 10.97
CA THR A 212 13.29 -21.93 12.39
C THR A 212 14.22 -21.15 13.33
N LYS A 213 15.47 -20.89 12.90
CA LYS A 213 16.44 -20.13 13.69
C LYS A 213 16.08 -18.66 13.91
N TYR A 214 15.21 -18.07 13.08
CA TYR A 214 14.73 -16.69 13.22
C TYR A 214 13.28 -16.59 13.72
N ALA A 215 12.67 -17.69 14.18
CA ALA A 215 11.29 -17.68 14.64
C ALA A 215 11.05 -16.69 15.81
N SER A 216 12.08 -16.36 16.59
CA SER A 216 12.05 -15.33 17.65
C SER A 216 11.86 -13.90 17.14
N ALA A 217 12.01 -13.65 15.84
CA ALA A 217 11.79 -12.33 15.24
C ALA A 217 10.31 -11.91 15.22
N ILE A 218 9.41 -12.90 15.22
CA ILE A 218 7.98 -12.70 15.03
C ILE A 218 7.37 -12.23 16.34
N ALA A 219 6.63 -11.12 16.30
CA ALA A 219 5.88 -10.65 17.45
C ALA A 219 4.69 -11.57 17.77
N PRO A 220 4.33 -11.78 19.06
CA PRO A 220 3.14 -12.54 19.45
C PRO A 220 1.85 -12.05 18.77
N SER A 221 1.78 -10.75 18.46
CA SER A 221 0.69 -10.11 17.71
C SER A 221 0.56 -10.56 16.26
N ALA A 222 1.56 -11.22 15.68
CA ALA A 222 1.50 -11.69 14.29
C ALA A 222 0.45 -12.79 14.07
N GLY A 223 0.00 -13.50 15.13
CA GLY A 223 -1.02 -14.55 15.03
C GLY A 223 -2.46 -14.03 14.98
N ASN A 224 -2.70 -12.85 15.57
CA ASN A 224 -3.96 -12.11 15.56
C ASN A 224 -3.57 -10.64 15.54
N PRO A 225 -3.32 -10.04 14.36
CA PRO A 225 -2.99 -8.63 14.33
C PRO A 225 -4.14 -7.87 15.00
N PRO A 226 -3.84 -6.86 15.84
CA PRO A 226 -4.71 -6.41 16.93
C PRO A 226 -6.05 -5.79 16.50
N ASN A 227 -6.34 -5.83 15.20
CA ASN A 227 -7.26 -4.93 14.53
C ASN A 227 -8.44 -5.69 13.91
N THR A 228 -8.83 -6.81 14.54
CA THR A 228 -9.93 -7.70 14.10
C THR A 228 -11.33 -7.27 14.54
N ASP A 229 -11.47 -6.30 15.44
CA ASP A 229 -12.76 -6.07 16.13
C ASP A 229 -13.91 -5.49 15.27
N GLU A 230 -13.61 -4.94 14.09
CA GLU A 230 -14.62 -4.49 13.11
C GLU A 230 -14.71 -5.41 11.88
N LYS A 231 -14.06 -6.59 11.93
CA LYS A 231 -14.04 -7.51 10.79
C LYS A 231 -15.39 -8.18 10.60
N LEU A 232 -15.80 -8.32 9.35
CA LEU A 232 -16.75 -9.34 8.95
C LEU A 232 -16.09 -10.73 9.09
N ASP A 233 -16.88 -11.75 9.41
CA ASP A 233 -16.37 -13.12 9.61
C ASP A 233 -15.59 -13.70 8.41
N SER A 234 -15.75 -13.14 7.20
CA SER A 234 -15.03 -13.54 5.98
C SER A 234 -13.65 -12.91 5.79
N GLU A 235 -13.29 -11.90 6.60
CA GLU A 235 -12.09 -11.09 6.40
C GLU A 235 -10.86 -11.62 7.15
N ARG A 236 -9.70 -11.59 6.49
CA ARG A 236 -8.42 -12.01 7.06
C ARG A 236 -7.38 -10.90 6.93
N PRO A 237 -6.49 -10.70 7.90
CA PRO A 237 -5.43 -9.72 7.73
C PRO A 237 -4.51 -10.05 6.56
N ILE A 238 -4.00 -9.04 5.86
CA ILE A 238 -2.97 -9.21 4.83
C ILE A 238 -1.69 -9.84 5.40
N ALA A 239 -1.36 -9.54 6.65
CA ALA A 239 -0.26 -10.17 7.36
C ALA A 239 -0.60 -11.65 7.61
N LYS A 240 0.18 -12.55 7.00
CA LYS A 240 0.01 -13.99 7.21
C LYS A 240 0.51 -14.35 8.61
N PRO A 241 -0.27 -15.09 9.43
CA PRO A 241 0.20 -15.54 10.72
C PRO A 241 1.55 -16.26 10.65
N GLY A 242 2.44 -15.92 11.59
CA GLY A 242 3.78 -16.52 11.66
C GLY A 242 4.77 -15.96 10.63
N THR A 243 4.47 -14.83 9.99
CA THR A 243 5.41 -14.15 9.07
C THR A 243 6.03 -12.91 9.71
N PHE A 244 7.19 -12.51 9.19
CA PHE A 244 7.90 -11.29 9.52
C PHE A 244 7.81 -10.31 8.34
N GLU A 245 7.46 -9.06 8.60
CA GLU A 245 7.30 -8.04 7.57
C GLU A 245 8.64 -7.31 7.33
N ILE A 246 9.07 -7.27 6.07
CA ILE A 246 10.14 -6.42 5.58
C ILE A 246 9.49 -5.40 4.67
N GLN A 247 9.53 -4.14 5.05
CA GLN A 247 9.04 -3.06 4.22
C GLN A 247 10.25 -2.34 3.61
N TRP A 248 10.26 -2.21 2.30
CA TRP A 248 11.24 -1.47 1.55
C TRP A 248 10.70 -0.12 1.17
N ASP A 249 11.37 0.92 1.62
CA ASP A 249 11.14 2.27 1.16
C ASP A 249 12.26 2.68 0.21
N ALA A 250 11.95 2.66 -1.08
CA ALA A 250 12.94 2.97 -2.09
C ALA A 250 13.39 4.45 -2.02
N GLY A 251 12.51 5.35 -1.56
CA GLY A 251 12.76 6.78 -1.54
C GLY A 251 13.82 7.17 -0.53
N SER A 252 13.85 6.49 0.62
CA SER A 252 14.89 6.67 1.61
C SER A 252 16.21 5.99 1.24
N LEU A 253 16.18 4.89 0.48
CA LEU A 253 17.37 4.07 0.25
C LEU A 253 18.31 4.54 -0.89
N MET A 254 17.89 5.49 -1.74
CA MET A 254 18.66 5.92 -2.92
C MET A 254 18.78 7.47 -3.03
N GLU A 255 19.99 7.98 -3.29
CA GLU A 255 20.30 9.42 -3.44
C GLU A 255 20.39 9.86 -4.92
N ASP A 256 20.18 11.16 -5.16
CA ASP A 256 20.49 11.91 -6.40
C ASP A 256 19.97 11.31 -7.73
N PHE A 257 18.69 11.54 -8.00
CA PHE A 257 18.13 11.41 -9.35
C PHE A 257 17.71 12.78 -9.86
N ASP A 258 17.91 13.02 -11.16
CA ASP A 258 17.37 14.16 -11.89
C ASP A 258 15.85 13.95 -11.96
N ASP A 259 15.11 14.64 -11.09
CA ASP A 259 13.92 14.03 -10.55
C ASP A 259 12.61 14.52 -11.20
N PRO A 260 11.85 13.68 -11.93
CA PRO A 260 10.47 14.00 -12.30
C PRO A 260 9.62 14.35 -11.06
N PHE A 261 9.95 13.84 -9.87
CA PHE A 261 9.28 14.22 -8.63
C PHE A 261 9.46 15.72 -8.30
N GLU A 262 10.61 16.34 -8.61
CA GLU A 262 10.85 17.76 -8.33
C GLU A 262 9.93 18.67 -9.16
N ARG A 263 9.65 18.27 -10.40
CA ARG A 263 8.82 19.04 -11.35
C ARG A 263 7.38 18.56 -11.47
N GLY A 264 7.07 17.40 -10.89
CA GLY A 264 5.84 16.65 -11.16
C GLY A 264 5.85 15.98 -12.54
N PHE A 265 4.93 15.05 -12.73
CA PHE A 265 4.80 14.26 -13.96
C PHE A 265 3.35 13.82 -14.18
N LYS A 266 3.02 13.32 -15.37
CA LYS A 266 1.64 12.93 -15.69
C LYS A 266 1.32 11.53 -15.20
N ALA A 267 0.05 11.24 -15.00
CA ALA A 267 -0.42 9.95 -14.51
C ALA A 267 0.05 8.75 -15.38
N GLU A 268 0.11 8.92 -16.70
CA GLU A 268 0.55 7.87 -17.63
C GLU A 268 2.05 7.55 -17.50
N GLU A 269 2.82 8.42 -16.86
CA GLU A 269 4.23 8.21 -16.57
C GLU A 269 4.46 7.48 -15.24
N MET A 270 3.41 7.27 -14.43
CA MET A 270 3.46 6.55 -13.15
C MET A 270 4.19 5.20 -13.22
N PRO A 271 4.02 4.35 -14.26
CA PRO A 271 4.76 3.08 -14.33
C PRO A 271 6.29 3.24 -14.35
N LYS A 272 6.81 4.34 -14.92
CA LYS A 272 8.26 4.65 -14.94
C LYS A 272 8.77 5.16 -13.59
N HIS A 273 7.83 5.53 -12.71
CA HIS A 273 8.07 6.20 -11.44
C HIS A 273 7.42 5.44 -10.28
N ASP A 274 7.13 4.15 -10.46
CA ASP A 274 6.53 3.28 -9.44
C ASP A 274 7.59 2.71 -8.48
N GLY A 275 8.83 2.58 -8.93
CA GLY A 275 9.95 2.11 -8.13
C GLY A 275 11.10 1.61 -9.00
N PRO A 276 12.31 1.46 -8.44
CA PRO A 276 13.49 1.04 -9.20
C PRO A 276 13.41 -0.39 -9.76
N TRP A 277 12.59 -1.25 -9.16
CA TRP A 277 12.34 -2.62 -9.65
C TRP A 277 11.37 -2.67 -10.83
N ALA A 278 10.61 -1.59 -11.10
CA ALA A 278 9.61 -1.56 -12.17
C ALA A 278 10.21 -1.20 -13.54
N ASP A 279 11.44 -0.66 -13.57
CA ASP A 279 12.13 -0.20 -14.78
C ASP A 279 13.64 -0.54 -14.75
N GLY A 280 13.99 -1.83 -14.59
CA GLY A 280 15.40 -2.22 -14.62
C GLY A 280 15.70 -3.71 -14.45
N GLU A 281 16.98 -4.04 -14.53
CA GLU A 281 17.54 -5.37 -14.28
C GLU A 281 17.57 -5.69 -12.77
N TRP A 282 16.46 -5.53 -12.06
CA TRP A 282 16.36 -5.94 -10.66
C TRP A 282 15.81 -7.36 -10.56
N LEU A 283 16.26 -8.07 -9.52
CA LEU A 283 15.67 -9.33 -9.09
C LEU A 283 14.99 -9.13 -7.74
N TRP A 284 13.72 -8.73 -7.76
CA TRP A 284 12.99 -8.42 -6.55
C TRP A 284 12.18 -9.63 -6.04
N PRO A 285 12.22 -9.96 -4.73
CA PRO A 285 11.57 -11.17 -4.21
C PRO A 285 10.07 -11.23 -4.49
N MET A 286 9.58 -12.43 -4.79
CA MET A 286 8.17 -12.74 -5.05
C MET A 286 7.68 -13.83 -4.12
N THR A 287 6.37 -14.04 -4.08
CA THR A 287 5.79 -15.16 -3.33
C THR A 287 6.40 -16.49 -3.78
N GLY A 288 6.92 -17.25 -2.81
CA GLY A 288 7.64 -18.51 -3.00
C GLY A 288 9.15 -18.39 -3.10
N MET A 289 9.71 -17.21 -3.37
CA MET A 289 11.16 -17.02 -3.45
C MET A 289 11.81 -16.97 -2.07
N PHE A 290 13.06 -17.41 -1.99
CA PHE A 290 13.86 -17.31 -0.77
C PHE A 290 14.52 -15.94 -0.67
N VAL A 291 14.46 -15.33 0.51
CA VAL A 291 14.98 -13.99 0.77
C VAL A 291 15.75 -13.97 2.07
N TRP A 292 16.79 -13.14 2.09
CA TRP A 292 17.49 -12.72 3.30
C TRP A 292 17.48 -11.21 3.38
N ALA A 293 17.35 -10.66 4.58
CA ALA A 293 17.50 -9.24 4.83
C ALA A 293 18.18 -8.97 6.18
N SER A 294 18.81 -7.81 6.27
CA SER A 294 19.40 -7.27 7.48
C SER A 294 18.94 -5.84 7.67
N GLY A 295 18.66 -5.42 8.90
CA GLY A 295 18.19 -4.07 9.18
C GLY A 295 17.75 -3.87 10.60
N ARG A 296 17.29 -2.65 10.88
CA ARG A 296 16.81 -2.26 12.21
C ARG A 296 15.53 -3.01 12.54
N TRP A 297 15.49 -3.58 13.74
CA TRP A 297 14.28 -4.19 14.27
C TRP A 297 13.38 -3.14 14.89
N VAL A 298 12.19 -2.95 14.31
CA VAL A 298 11.27 -1.89 14.72
C VAL A 298 9.86 -2.43 14.95
N TYR A 299 9.10 -1.72 15.78
CA TYR A 299 7.66 -1.87 15.89
C TYR A 299 6.95 -0.98 14.89
N ASP A 300 5.96 -1.56 14.20
CA ASP A 300 5.01 -0.81 13.39
C ASP A 300 3.97 -0.15 14.31
N CYS A 301 4.14 1.14 14.54
CA CYS A 301 3.23 1.91 15.37
C CYS A 301 1.97 2.38 14.59
N SER A 302 1.92 2.22 13.27
CA SER A 302 0.76 2.61 12.46
C SER A 302 -0.46 1.71 12.72
N LYS A 303 -0.23 0.51 13.25
CA LYS A 303 -1.21 -0.59 13.38
C LYS A 303 -1.80 -0.75 14.79
N THR A 304 -1.62 0.19 15.72
CA THR A 304 -2.17 0.07 17.10
C THR A 304 -3.60 0.63 17.23
N LYS A 305 -4.55 -0.20 17.69
CA LYS A 305 -5.99 0.12 17.74
C LYS A 305 -6.45 1.05 18.85
N GLU A 306 -5.81 1.08 20.01
CA GLU A 306 -6.55 1.47 21.22
C GLU A 306 -6.34 2.90 21.69
N LEU A 307 -7.47 3.61 21.68
CA LEU A 307 -7.68 4.98 22.10
C LEU A 307 -8.33 5.11 23.50
N LYS A 308 -8.63 3.99 24.22
CA LYS A 308 -9.26 4.08 25.57
C LYS A 308 -9.47 2.80 26.43
N ALA A 309 -9.20 1.54 26.04
CA ALA A 309 -9.79 0.41 26.80
C ALA A 309 -8.97 -0.85 27.16
N ALA A 310 -7.87 -1.23 26.52
CA ALA A 310 -7.02 -2.33 27.02
C ALA A 310 -5.59 -1.85 27.33
N ARG A 311 -5.03 -2.40 28.40
CA ARG A 311 -3.84 -1.87 29.07
C ARG A 311 -2.51 -2.12 28.33
N ASN A 312 -2.50 -2.50 27.05
CA ASN A 312 -1.24 -2.63 26.27
C ASN A 312 -1.53 -2.93 24.76
N PRO A 313 -1.61 -1.93 23.87
CA PRO A 313 -1.77 -2.18 22.45
C PRO A 313 -0.51 -2.88 21.91
N LYS A 314 -0.69 -4.07 21.31
CA LYS A 314 0.43 -4.84 20.78
C LYS A 314 0.79 -4.40 19.36
N THR A 315 2.03 -4.01 19.11
CA THR A 315 2.55 -3.68 17.78
C THR A 315 3.10 -4.93 17.08
N MET A 316 3.07 -4.94 15.75
CA MET A 316 3.82 -5.94 14.98
C MET A 316 5.29 -5.52 14.91
N ALA A 317 6.20 -6.49 14.96
CA ALA A 317 7.62 -6.23 14.70
C ALA A 317 7.92 -6.42 13.21
N MET A 318 8.74 -5.54 12.66
CA MET A 318 9.11 -5.49 11.25
C MET A 318 10.54 -4.96 11.07
N MET A 319 10.98 -4.91 9.81
CA MET A 319 12.20 -4.24 9.37
C MET A 319 11.83 -3.19 8.33
N ASN A 320 12.17 -1.91 8.57
CA ASN A 320 11.76 -0.82 7.68
C ASN A 320 12.68 0.43 7.71
N PRO A 321 13.27 0.81 6.57
CA PRO A 321 13.65 -0.06 5.47
C PRO A 321 14.72 -1.08 5.90
N PRO A 322 14.92 -2.19 5.19
CA PRO A 322 16.10 -3.01 5.42
C PRO A 322 17.36 -2.23 5.05
N ARG A 323 18.44 -2.53 5.75
CA ARG A 323 19.78 -2.06 5.43
C ARG A 323 20.38 -2.85 4.28
N ALA A 324 20.15 -4.15 4.23
CA ALA A 324 20.63 -5.02 3.17
C ALA A 324 19.59 -6.09 2.84
N ILE A 325 19.56 -6.52 1.59
CA ILE A 325 18.68 -7.58 1.10
C ILE A 325 19.43 -8.46 0.10
N ALA A 326 19.11 -9.74 0.11
CA ALA A 326 19.58 -10.69 -0.88
C ALA A 326 18.47 -11.66 -1.28
N THR A 327 18.47 -12.06 -2.54
CA THR A 327 17.58 -13.08 -3.10
C THR A 327 18.27 -13.80 -4.25
N ALA A 328 17.74 -14.94 -4.66
CA ALA A 328 18.24 -15.62 -5.85
C ALA A 328 17.12 -16.32 -6.61
N THR A 329 17.30 -16.42 -7.92
CA THR A 329 16.38 -17.13 -8.82
C THR A 329 17.14 -18.05 -9.75
N TRP A 330 16.53 -19.18 -10.07
CA TRP A 330 17.01 -20.08 -11.11
C TRP A 330 16.54 -19.59 -12.48
N GLY A 331 17.40 -19.76 -13.47
CA GLY A 331 17.05 -19.53 -14.87
C GLY A 331 18.18 -19.94 -15.79
N ALA A 332 18.29 -19.27 -16.93
CA ALA A 332 19.41 -19.44 -17.85
C ALA A 332 19.93 -18.09 -18.33
N VAL A 333 21.26 -17.99 -18.40
CA VAL A 333 21.97 -16.73 -18.69
C VAL A 333 22.89 -16.93 -19.90
N GLN A 334 22.98 -15.89 -20.72
CA GLN A 334 24.00 -15.82 -21.76
C GLN A 334 25.31 -15.36 -21.12
N PHE A 335 26.33 -16.21 -21.17
CA PHE A 335 27.70 -15.83 -20.80
C PHE A 335 28.49 -15.51 -22.07
N GLY A 336 29.42 -14.55 -21.99
CA GLY A 336 30.24 -14.14 -23.13
C GLY A 336 31.13 -15.27 -23.64
N GLU A 337 31.51 -16.21 -22.79
CA GLU A 337 32.33 -17.38 -23.14
C GLU A 337 31.52 -18.49 -23.82
N ASN A 338 30.20 -18.47 -23.74
CA ASN A 338 29.30 -19.40 -24.43
C ASN A 338 28.70 -18.75 -25.69
N LEU A 339 29.36 -17.77 -26.31
CA LEU A 339 28.86 -17.21 -27.58
C LEU A 339 28.95 -18.27 -28.68
N PRO A 340 27.91 -18.41 -29.53
CA PRO A 340 27.99 -19.32 -30.65
C PRO A 340 29.10 -18.89 -31.61
N GLY A 341 29.86 -19.87 -32.13
CA GLY A 341 30.86 -19.61 -33.18
C GLY A 341 30.26 -19.15 -34.51
N ASP A 342 28.94 -19.32 -34.70
CA ASP A 342 28.18 -18.78 -35.82
C ASP A 342 27.42 -17.51 -35.39
N PRO A 343 27.72 -16.33 -35.97
CA PRO A 343 27.01 -15.07 -35.70
C PRO A 343 25.50 -15.11 -36.00
N LYS A 344 25.02 -16.12 -36.74
CA LYS A 344 23.60 -16.32 -37.05
C LYS A 344 22.88 -17.22 -36.06
N ALA A 345 23.60 -17.97 -35.22
CA ALA A 345 22.98 -18.76 -34.18
C ALA A 345 22.52 -17.82 -33.06
N GLY A 346 21.27 -17.97 -32.63
CA GLY A 346 20.70 -17.18 -31.54
C GLY A 346 21.44 -17.39 -30.20
N PRO A 347 21.07 -16.65 -29.14
CA PRO A 347 21.68 -16.79 -27.84
C PRO A 347 21.58 -18.25 -27.33
N THR A 348 22.71 -18.79 -26.86
CA THR A 348 22.81 -20.12 -26.27
C THR A 348 22.93 -20.01 -24.77
N LYS A 349 21.86 -19.52 -24.13
CA LYS A 349 21.81 -19.41 -22.67
C LYS A 349 21.93 -20.80 -22.05
N VAL A 350 22.62 -20.86 -20.91
CA VAL A 350 22.82 -22.09 -20.13
C VAL A 350 22.20 -21.95 -18.76
N PRO A 351 21.76 -23.06 -18.12
CA PRO A 351 21.24 -23.03 -16.76
C PRO A 351 22.19 -22.30 -15.80
N ALA A 352 21.63 -21.40 -15.00
CA ALA A 352 22.33 -20.51 -14.11
C ALA A 352 21.50 -20.25 -12.84
N ILE A 353 22.19 -19.86 -11.78
CA ILE A 353 21.58 -19.19 -10.62
C ILE A 353 21.94 -17.71 -10.70
N THR A 354 20.97 -16.82 -10.53
CA THR A 354 21.22 -15.38 -10.41
C THR A 354 20.98 -14.96 -8.97
N PHE A 355 22.02 -14.49 -8.30
CA PHE A 355 22.02 -13.99 -6.93
C PHE A 355 22.07 -12.46 -6.94
N MET A 356 21.12 -11.81 -6.27
CA MET A 356 21.11 -10.36 -6.08
C MET A 356 21.49 -10.02 -4.65
N PHE A 357 22.31 -9.00 -4.46
CA PHE A 357 22.59 -8.35 -3.18
C PHE A 357 22.50 -6.84 -3.32
N PHE A 358 21.88 -6.18 -2.35
CA PHE A 358 21.91 -4.73 -2.20
C PHE A 358 22.08 -4.35 -0.74
N ALA A 359 22.80 -3.26 -0.46
CA ALA A 359 22.89 -2.62 0.83
C ALA A 359 22.86 -1.08 0.73
N SER A 360 22.28 -0.41 1.72
CA SER A 360 22.23 1.04 1.86
C SER A 360 22.39 1.49 3.32
N LYS A 361 23.06 2.63 3.52
CA LYS A 361 23.30 3.22 4.85
C LYS A 361 22.04 3.80 5.47
N ARG A 362 20.97 3.96 4.70
CA ARG A 362 19.73 4.61 5.13
C ARG A 362 18.64 3.64 5.56
N GLY A 363 18.98 2.35 5.72
CA GLY A 363 18.09 1.36 6.35
C GLY A 363 17.58 1.80 7.73
N GLY A 364 16.38 1.42 8.13
CA GLY A 364 15.83 1.77 9.45
C GLY A 364 15.52 3.27 9.62
N TYR A 365 15.56 4.02 8.51
CA TYR A 365 15.46 5.47 8.46
C TYR A 365 16.43 6.22 9.37
N MET A 366 17.61 5.66 9.61
CA MET A 366 18.69 6.35 10.29
C MET A 366 19.98 5.96 9.59
N ASN A 367 21.01 6.80 9.71
CA ASN A 367 22.26 6.50 9.03
C ASN A 367 23.05 5.46 9.81
N TYR A 368 23.36 4.35 9.15
CA TYR A 368 24.41 3.44 9.60
C TYR A 368 25.77 4.09 9.35
N SER A 369 26.72 3.89 10.27
CA SER A 369 28.11 4.34 10.09
C SER A 369 28.82 3.63 8.93
N SER A 370 28.34 2.43 8.57
CA SER A 370 28.87 1.61 7.47
C SER A 370 27.74 0.81 6.81
N LEU A 371 27.94 0.40 5.56
CA LEU A 371 27.10 -0.60 4.90
C LEU A 371 27.28 -2.02 5.45
N ALA A 372 28.41 -2.28 6.11
CA ALA A 372 28.72 -3.59 6.70
C ALA A 372 29.65 -3.47 7.91
N GLU A 373 29.41 -4.26 8.96
CA GLU A 373 30.32 -4.45 10.10
C GLU A 373 31.36 -5.53 9.80
N LYS A 374 31.01 -6.48 8.95
CA LYS A 374 31.82 -7.61 8.51
C LYS A 374 31.37 -8.05 7.13
N ASP A 375 32.10 -8.98 6.53
CA ASP A 375 31.74 -9.52 5.22
C ASP A 375 30.33 -10.15 5.22
N TYR A 376 29.60 -9.94 4.13
CA TYR A 376 28.40 -10.72 3.86
C TYR A 376 28.79 -11.97 3.09
N GLU A 377 28.55 -13.11 3.70
CA GLU A 377 28.92 -14.41 3.18
C GLU A 377 27.68 -15.28 3.04
N PHE A 378 27.54 -15.90 1.86
CA PHE A 378 26.44 -16.76 1.49
C PHE A 378 26.96 -18.04 0.84
N ILE A 379 26.31 -19.17 1.11
CA ILE A 379 26.45 -20.38 0.30
C ILE A 379 25.34 -20.33 -0.74
N VAL A 380 25.65 -20.56 -2.01
CA VAL A 380 24.68 -20.60 -3.12
C VAL A 380 24.80 -21.93 -3.86
N ASP A 381 23.66 -22.56 -4.12
CA ASP A 381 23.54 -23.76 -4.94
C ASP A 381 23.87 -23.45 -6.40
N LEU A 382 24.62 -24.33 -7.04
CA LEU A 382 24.98 -24.22 -8.46
C LEU A 382 24.04 -25.08 -9.33
N PRO A 383 23.85 -24.72 -10.61
CA PRO A 383 23.16 -25.59 -11.55
C PRO A 383 23.83 -26.98 -11.59
N PRO A 384 23.05 -28.08 -11.69
CA PRO A 384 23.63 -29.40 -11.76
C PRO A 384 24.52 -29.55 -13.00
N LEU A 385 25.71 -30.11 -12.83
CA LEU A 385 26.59 -30.48 -13.93
C LEU A 385 26.47 -31.99 -14.18
N GLU A 386 25.79 -32.36 -15.27
CA GLU A 386 25.55 -33.77 -15.62
C GLU A 386 26.69 -34.42 -16.43
N VAL A 387 27.64 -33.63 -16.92
CA VAL A 387 28.83 -34.17 -17.60
C VAL A 387 29.88 -34.61 -16.58
N PRO A 388 30.60 -35.73 -16.82
CA PRO A 388 31.75 -36.11 -16.01
C PRO A 388 32.74 -34.94 -15.92
N VAL A 389 33.37 -34.75 -14.75
CA VAL A 389 34.34 -33.66 -14.49
C VAL A 389 35.58 -33.72 -15.41
N ALA A 390 35.76 -34.80 -16.17
CA ALA A 390 36.79 -34.96 -17.19
C ALA A 390 36.20 -35.48 -18.51
N PRO A 391 35.48 -34.66 -19.31
CA PRO A 391 34.86 -35.13 -20.54
C PRO A 391 35.77 -35.02 -21.79
N PHE A 392 36.87 -34.26 -21.72
CA PHE A 392 37.68 -33.93 -22.91
C PHE A 392 39.15 -34.29 -22.74
N PRO A 393 39.58 -35.49 -23.13
CA PRO A 393 40.99 -35.75 -23.41
C PRO A 393 41.37 -35.01 -24.71
N ILE A 394 41.89 -33.78 -24.62
CA ILE A 394 42.61 -33.18 -25.76
C ILE A 394 44.00 -33.80 -25.78
N GLY A 395 44.37 -34.45 -26.90
CA GLY A 395 45.72 -34.96 -27.17
C GLY A 395 45.91 -36.48 -27.08
N ALA A 396 44.85 -37.26 -26.81
CA ALA A 396 44.95 -38.72 -26.87
C ALA A 396 45.05 -39.21 -28.32
N THR A 397 46.27 -39.43 -28.79
CA THR A 397 46.56 -40.19 -30.02
C THR A 397 47.18 -41.54 -29.66
N THR A 398 47.27 -42.44 -30.63
CA THR A 398 48.00 -43.71 -30.47
C THR A 398 49.50 -43.54 -30.20
N GLU A 399 50.04 -42.34 -30.40
CA GLU A 399 51.46 -42.03 -30.20
C GLU A 399 51.75 -41.34 -28.85
N PHE A 400 50.75 -40.68 -28.24
CA PHE A 400 50.93 -39.90 -27.00
C PHE A 400 49.82 -40.15 -25.98
N PHE A 401 49.70 -41.39 -25.50
CA PHE A 401 48.67 -41.82 -24.53
C PHE A 401 48.60 -40.97 -23.24
N HIS A 402 49.67 -40.26 -22.88
CA HIS A 402 49.77 -39.50 -21.64
C HIS A 402 49.57 -37.98 -21.79
N ASN A 403 49.34 -37.47 -22.99
CA ASN A 403 49.20 -36.03 -23.23
C ASN A 403 47.72 -35.63 -23.20
N THR A 404 47.06 -35.88 -22.07
CA THR A 404 45.65 -35.51 -21.86
C THR A 404 45.56 -34.24 -21.02
N ILE A 405 45.18 -33.12 -21.64
CA ILE A 405 44.75 -31.94 -20.89
C ILE A 405 43.37 -32.24 -20.34
N VAL A 406 43.25 -32.44 -19.02
CA VAL A 406 41.95 -32.56 -18.36
C VAL A 406 41.34 -31.17 -18.22
N LEU A 407 40.39 -30.85 -19.09
CA LEU A 407 39.56 -29.65 -18.94
C LEU A 407 38.58 -29.86 -17.78
N ARG A 408 38.89 -29.23 -16.64
CA ARG A 408 37.96 -29.18 -15.51
C ARG A 408 36.73 -28.33 -15.88
N PRO A 409 35.53 -28.61 -15.33
CA PRO A 409 34.37 -27.76 -15.51
C PRO A 409 34.69 -26.33 -15.07
N ARG A 410 34.52 -25.39 -15.98
CA ARG A 410 34.76 -23.97 -15.72
C ARG A 410 33.42 -23.33 -15.31
N LEU A 411 33.35 -22.83 -14.09
CA LEU A 411 32.24 -21.98 -13.66
C LEU A 411 32.40 -20.61 -14.33
N LEU A 412 31.36 -20.17 -15.03
CA LEU A 412 31.24 -18.84 -15.62
C LEU A 412 30.54 -17.91 -14.63
N GLN A 413 30.92 -16.64 -14.67
CA GLN A 413 30.42 -15.61 -13.79
C GLN A 413 30.05 -14.40 -14.63
N ALA A 414 28.84 -13.89 -14.48
CA ALA A 414 28.41 -12.63 -15.05
C ALA A 414 27.95 -11.73 -13.92
N THR A 415 28.44 -10.50 -13.89
CA THR A 415 28.07 -9.52 -12.88
C THR A 415 27.46 -8.30 -13.52
N VAL A 416 26.31 -7.88 -13.01
CA VAL A 416 25.64 -6.65 -13.39
C VAL A 416 25.58 -5.75 -12.16
N ALA A 417 25.92 -4.46 -12.33
CA ALA A 417 25.71 -3.48 -11.28
C ALA A 417 24.21 -3.25 -11.15
N LEU A 418 23.67 -3.26 -9.93
CA LEU A 418 22.28 -2.87 -9.76
C LEU A 418 22.14 -1.40 -10.15
N PRO A 419 21.18 -1.06 -11.03
CA PRO A 419 20.85 0.32 -11.32
C PRO A 419 20.66 1.07 -10.00
N HIS A 420 21.13 2.31 -9.91
CA HIS A 420 20.92 3.17 -8.73
C HIS A 420 21.68 2.78 -7.45
N ALA A 421 22.43 1.67 -7.42
CA ALA A 421 23.26 1.26 -6.28
C ALA A 421 24.68 1.88 -6.30
N GLY A 422 24.86 3.04 -6.96
CA GLY A 422 26.14 3.73 -7.16
C GLY A 422 26.91 3.30 -8.42
N ALA A 423 27.83 4.15 -8.89
CA ALA A 423 28.58 3.94 -10.16
C ALA A 423 29.61 2.79 -10.12
N HIS A 424 29.81 2.16 -8.97
CA HIS A 424 30.88 1.17 -8.76
C HIS A 424 30.32 -0.24 -8.56
N LEU A 425 30.45 -1.06 -9.61
CA LEU A 425 30.20 -2.49 -9.56
C LEU A 425 30.98 -3.15 -8.42
N ILE A 426 30.26 -3.70 -7.44
CA ILE A 426 30.86 -4.59 -6.43
C ILE A 426 31.33 -5.85 -7.14
N LYS A 427 32.50 -6.36 -6.78
CA LYS A 427 33.01 -7.66 -7.25
C LYS A 427 32.96 -8.68 -6.11
N PRO A 428 31.91 -9.51 -6.03
CA PRO A 428 31.87 -10.60 -5.06
C PRO A 428 33.05 -11.55 -5.25
N VAL A 429 33.59 -12.08 -4.16
CA VAL A 429 34.54 -13.20 -4.21
C VAL A 429 33.73 -14.50 -4.27
N VAL A 430 33.93 -15.27 -5.33
CA VAL A 430 33.25 -16.56 -5.55
C VAL A 430 34.26 -17.68 -5.32
N GLN A 431 34.01 -18.51 -4.32
CA GLN A 431 34.82 -19.68 -3.99
C GLN A 431 33.99 -20.95 -4.19
N LEU A 432 34.41 -21.82 -5.11
CA LEU A 432 33.80 -23.14 -5.26
C LEU A 432 34.02 -23.98 -4.00
N LEU A 433 32.95 -24.57 -3.47
CA LEU A 433 33.04 -25.51 -2.37
C LEU A 433 33.40 -26.90 -2.89
N PRO A 434 34.29 -27.64 -2.21
CA PRO A 434 34.65 -28.97 -2.63
C PRO A 434 33.42 -29.89 -2.64
N PRO A 435 33.32 -30.82 -3.60
CA PRO A 435 32.24 -31.80 -3.61
C PRO A 435 32.37 -32.75 -2.40
N GLU A 436 31.24 -33.29 -1.94
CA GLU A 436 31.22 -34.31 -0.87
C GLU A 436 32.02 -35.57 -1.25
N LYS A 437 32.00 -35.92 -2.54
CA LYS A 437 32.77 -37.05 -3.07
C LYS A 437 33.87 -36.56 -4.01
N PRO A 438 35.13 -37.02 -3.81
CA PRO A 438 36.21 -36.74 -4.74
C PRO A 438 35.84 -37.15 -6.18
N GLY A 439 36.05 -36.24 -7.14
CA GLY A 439 35.77 -36.48 -8.55
C GLY A 439 34.37 -36.07 -9.03
N GLU A 440 33.45 -35.71 -8.13
CA GLU A 440 32.19 -35.07 -8.51
C GLU A 440 32.39 -33.56 -8.79
N ALA A 441 31.43 -32.96 -9.50
CA ALA A 441 31.44 -31.51 -9.72
C ALA A 441 31.04 -30.77 -8.44
N PRO A 442 31.60 -29.57 -8.17
CA PRO A 442 31.11 -28.70 -7.12
C PRO A 442 29.61 -28.43 -7.28
N LYS A 443 28.84 -28.56 -6.21
CA LYS A 443 27.39 -28.31 -6.21
C LYS A 443 27.02 -26.96 -5.62
N GLN A 444 27.97 -26.29 -4.98
CA GLN A 444 27.77 -25.03 -4.26
C GLN A 444 28.99 -24.12 -4.40
N ALA A 445 28.76 -22.82 -4.27
CA ALA A 445 29.80 -21.82 -4.16
C ALA A 445 29.54 -20.93 -2.94
N LYS A 446 30.60 -20.49 -2.27
CA LYS A 446 30.58 -19.42 -1.29
C LYS A 446 30.74 -18.09 -2.01
N ILE A 447 29.80 -17.18 -1.82
CA ILE A 447 29.83 -15.80 -2.29
C ILE A 447 30.16 -14.90 -1.10
N THR A 448 31.18 -14.05 -1.25
CA THR A 448 31.58 -13.08 -0.23
C THR A 448 31.51 -11.66 -0.80
N ILE A 449 30.64 -10.83 -0.22
CA ILE A 449 30.66 -9.38 -0.40
C ILE A 449 31.54 -8.80 0.70
N THR A 450 32.73 -8.36 0.34
CA THR A 450 33.71 -7.92 1.33
C THR A 450 33.31 -6.57 1.90
N LYS A 451 33.49 -6.36 3.21
CA LYS A 451 33.31 -5.05 3.86
C LYS A 451 34.13 -3.98 3.14
N ALA A 452 35.36 -4.30 2.75
CA ALA A 452 36.22 -3.38 2.01
C ALA A 452 35.60 -2.89 0.68
N SER A 453 34.78 -3.71 0.01
CA SER A 453 34.08 -3.31 -1.22
C SER A 453 32.88 -2.39 -0.98
N LEU A 454 32.43 -2.28 0.28
CA LEU A 454 31.29 -1.51 0.75
C LEU A 454 31.70 -0.24 1.53
N ASP A 455 32.91 -0.23 2.09
CA ASP A 455 33.43 0.89 2.89
C ASP A 455 33.39 2.22 2.11
N GLY A 456 32.89 3.27 2.77
CA GLY A 456 32.79 4.62 2.21
C GLY A 456 31.61 4.87 1.28
N LYS A 457 30.83 3.85 0.91
CA LYS A 457 29.66 4.00 0.02
C LYS A 457 28.36 4.21 0.78
N ASP A 458 27.40 4.93 0.19
CA ASP A 458 26.07 5.13 0.80
C ASP A 458 25.04 4.09 0.38
N ALA A 459 25.20 3.54 -0.82
CA ALA A 459 24.52 2.34 -1.30
C ALA A 459 25.46 1.53 -2.19
N ALA A 460 25.23 0.22 -2.28
CA ALA A 460 26.01 -0.69 -3.10
C ALA A 460 25.20 -1.93 -3.43
N GLY A 461 25.28 -2.42 -4.68
CA GLY A 461 24.51 -3.58 -5.10
C GLY A 461 25.08 -4.29 -6.33
N VAL A 462 24.74 -5.57 -6.48
CA VAL A 462 25.22 -6.42 -7.56
C VAL A 462 24.24 -7.57 -7.81
N MET A 463 24.07 -7.92 -9.09
CA MET A 463 23.57 -9.23 -9.50
C MET A 463 24.73 -10.06 -10.02
N LEU A 464 24.84 -11.29 -9.52
CA LEU A 464 25.84 -12.26 -9.90
C LEU A 464 25.14 -13.52 -10.43
N SER A 465 25.34 -13.81 -11.71
CA SER A 465 24.90 -15.04 -12.33
C SER A 465 26.03 -16.05 -12.41
N LEU A 466 25.77 -17.28 -11.96
CA LEU A 466 26.71 -18.39 -11.96
C LEU A 466 26.16 -19.54 -12.81
N GLY A 467 26.92 -19.98 -13.80
CA GLY A 467 26.54 -21.07 -14.70
C GLY A 467 27.76 -21.83 -15.20
N TRP A 468 27.58 -23.01 -15.80
CA TRP A 468 28.69 -23.80 -16.29
C TRP A 468 29.02 -23.48 -17.75
N HIS A 469 30.31 -23.48 -18.09
CA HIS A 469 30.76 -23.43 -19.48
C HIS A 469 30.26 -24.66 -20.23
N ASP A 470 29.59 -24.45 -21.37
CA ASP A 470 28.88 -25.51 -22.10
C ASP A 470 29.27 -25.48 -23.59
N PRO A 471 30.50 -25.90 -23.93
CA PRO A 471 31.02 -25.79 -25.29
C PRO A 471 30.30 -26.70 -26.28
N ASN A 472 29.61 -27.74 -25.79
CA ASN A 472 28.86 -28.70 -26.62
C ASN A 472 27.35 -28.40 -26.65
N HIS A 473 26.92 -27.30 -26.01
CA HIS A 473 25.52 -26.92 -25.88
C HIS A 473 24.62 -28.02 -25.28
N THR A 474 25.15 -28.93 -24.46
CA THR A 474 24.36 -30.04 -23.91
C THR A 474 23.40 -29.57 -22.81
N GLN A 475 23.79 -28.54 -22.06
CA GLN A 475 22.95 -27.89 -21.07
C GLN A 475 22.05 -26.86 -21.72
N ALA A 476 22.56 -26.08 -22.68
CA ALA A 476 21.81 -25.08 -23.43
C ALA A 476 20.61 -25.70 -24.19
N LYS A 477 20.73 -26.93 -24.71
CA LYS A 477 19.63 -27.66 -25.36
C LYS A 477 18.45 -27.99 -24.44
N LYS A 478 18.68 -28.04 -23.12
CA LYS A 478 17.64 -28.33 -22.13
C LYS A 478 16.90 -27.08 -21.66
N VAL A 479 17.40 -25.90 -22.03
CA VAL A 479 16.77 -24.63 -21.66
C VAL A 479 15.49 -24.44 -22.47
N LYS A 480 14.42 -24.12 -21.76
CA LYS A 480 13.13 -23.72 -22.32
C LYS A 480 13.01 -22.19 -22.26
N ILE A 481 12.44 -21.61 -23.31
CA ILE A 481 11.97 -20.23 -23.35
C ILE A 481 10.52 -20.24 -22.91
N CYS A 482 10.21 -19.49 -21.86
CA CYS A 482 8.86 -19.28 -21.38
C CYS A 482 8.49 -17.82 -21.63
N GLU A 483 7.57 -17.60 -22.57
CA GLU A 483 6.94 -16.31 -22.79
C GLU A 483 5.66 -16.26 -21.97
N VAL A 484 5.61 -15.35 -21.00
CA VAL A 484 4.46 -15.14 -20.11
C VAL A 484 3.83 -13.80 -20.46
N ALA A 485 2.60 -13.83 -20.97
CA ALA A 485 1.84 -12.64 -21.35
C ALA A 485 0.57 -12.49 -20.50
N PHE A 486 0.39 -11.34 -19.88
CA PHE A 486 -0.79 -11.02 -19.08
C PHE A 486 -1.89 -10.43 -19.96
N SER A 487 -2.71 -11.30 -20.55
CA SER A 487 -3.55 -11.00 -21.71
C SER A 487 -4.88 -10.31 -21.38
N GLY A 488 -5.36 -10.41 -20.15
CA GLY A 488 -6.63 -9.79 -19.77
C GLY A 488 -6.96 -9.86 -18.29
N ILE A 489 -7.96 -9.06 -17.93
CA ILE A 489 -8.59 -9.04 -16.61
C ILE A 489 -10.08 -9.23 -16.84
N THR A 490 -10.68 -10.25 -16.23
CA THR A 490 -12.12 -10.54 -16.37
C THR A 490 -12.78 -10.70 -15.01
N GLY A 491 -13.96 -10.13 -14.76
CA GLY A 491 -14.63 -10.30 -13.47
C GLY A 491 -15.69 -9.26 -13.20
N ARG A 492 -16.35 -9.38 -12.04
CA ARG A 492 -17.25 -8.34 -11.52
C ARG A 492 -16.42 -7.29 -10.80
N ILE A 493 -15.68 -6.50 -11.59
CA ILE A 493 -15.06 -5.29 -11.11
C ILE A 493 -16.19 -4.39 -10.59
N ARG A 494 -16.26 -4.18 -9.27
CA ARG A 494 -17.07 -3.08 -8.75
C ARG A 494 -16.45 -1.82 -9.34
N ILE A 495 -17.10 -1.19 -10.32
CA ILE A 495 -17.00 0.28 -10.38
C ILE A 495 -17.55 0.71 -9.03
N ARG A 496 -16.68 1.34 -8.24
CA ARG A 496 -16.92 2.14 -7.05
C ARG A 496 -18.39 2.20 -6.63
N ASP A 497 -18.67 1.85 -5.38
CA ASP A 497 -19.82 2.48 -4.71
C ASP A 497 -19.72 3.99 -4.94
N ASN A 498 -20.82 4.67 -5.34
CA ASN A 498 -20.72 6.08 -5.71
C ASN A 498 -19.96 6.86 -4.61
N SER A 499 -19.16 7.86 -5.01
CA SER A 499 -18.28 8.57 -4.07
C SER A 499 -19.01 9.12 -2.84
N VAL A 500 -20.28 9.49 -3.02
CA VAL A 500 -21.20 9.89 -1.95
C VAL A 500 -21.38 8.78 -0.91
N LYS A 501 -21.62 7.54 -1.32
CA LYS A 501 -21.79 6.38 -0.45
C LYS A 501 -20.49 6.10 0.31
N GLN A 502 -19.34 6.09 -0.37
CA GLN A 502 -18.06 5.88 0.31
C GLN A 502 -17.81 6.92 1.41
N VAL A 503 -18.06 8.20 1.11
CA VAL A 503 -17.87 9.28 2.07
C VAL A 503 -18.88 9.19 3.22
N ARG A 504 -20.14 8.85 2.94
CA ARG A 504 -21.14 8.62 3.98
C ARG A 504 -20.78 7.44 4.87
N ASP A 505 -20.34 6.32 4.29
CA ASP A 505 -19.91 5.15 5.05
C ASP A 505 -18.68 5.50 5.92
N LEU A 506 -17.75 6.30 5.39
CA LEU A 506 -16.55 6.75 6.10
C LEU A 506 -16.87 7.64 7.31
N PHE A 507 -17.87 8.53 7.17
CA PHE A 507 -18.27 9.53 8.15
C PHE A 507 -19.65 9.26 8.75
N LYS A 508 -20.10 7.99 8.76
CA LYS A 508 -21.46 7.63 9.17
C LYS A 508 -21.75 8.04 10.61
N LYS A 509 -20.78 7.81 11.51
CA LYS A 509 -20.89 8.18 12.94
C LYS A 509 -21.01 9.70 13.07
N GLU A 510 -20.22 10.45 12.31
CA GLU A 510 -20.25 11.91 12.29
C GLU A 510 -21.55 12.44 11.67
N GLU A 511 -22.07 11.80 10.61
CA GLU A 511 -23.35 12.14 9.99
C GLU A 511 -24.49 11.97 11.00
N GLU A 512 -24.54 10.83 11.69
CA GLU A 512 -25.53 10.55 12.72
C GLU A 512 -25.43 11.55 13.88
N ALA A 513 -24.21 11.87 14.32
CA ALA A 513 -23.96 12.89 15.35
C ALA A 513 -24.42 14.28 14.90
N MET A 514 -24.18 14.66 13.64
CA MET A 514 -24.64 15.91 13.05
C MET A 514 -26.17 15.98 13.02
N ARG A 515 -26.84 14.93 12.55
CA ARG A 515 -28.31 14.84 12.52
C ARG A 515 -28.90 15.02 13.91
N LYS A 516 -28.32 14.34 14.91
CA LYS A 516 -28.72 14.45 16.30
C LYS A 516 -28.53 15.85 16.86
N GLU A 517 -27.36 16.46 16.63
CA GLU A 517 -27.05 17.81 17.14
C GLU A 517 -27.98 18.88 16.54
N ILE A 518 -28.29 18.79 15.25
CA ILE A 518 -29.26 19.69 14.61
C ILE A 518 -30.64 19.48 15.22
N ALA A 519 -31.10 18.23 15.37
CA ALA A 519 -32.40 17.94 15.95
C ALA A 519 -32.54 18.49 17.39
N GLU A 520 -31.50 18.33 18.21
CA GLU A 520 -31.46 18.85 19.58
C GLU A 520 -31.50 20.38 19.62
N ARG A 521 -30.71 21.06 18.77
CA ARG A 521 -30.69 22.53 18.71
C ARG A 521 -32.02 23.08 18.19
N VAL A 522 -32.64 22.44 17.20
CA VAL A 522 -33.94 22.87 16.66
C VAL A 522 -35.07 22.64 17.66
N ALA A 523 -35.06 21.54 18.42
CA ALA A 523 -36.06 21.28 19.46
C ALA A 523 -36.11 22.37 20.54
N ASN A 524 -35.00 23.08 20.76
CA ASN A 524 -34.89 24.16 21.75
C ASN A 524 -35.37 25.54 21.22
N ILE A 525 -35.67 25.67 19.93
CA ILE A 525 -36.18 26.93 19.37
C ILE A 525 -37.64 27.11 19.76
N LYS A 526 -37.97 28.29 20.28
CA LYS A 526 -39.35 28.65 20.64
C LYS A 526 -39.96 29.53 19.56
N ILE A 527 -41.16 29.17 19.09
CA ILE A 527 -41.98 30.00 18.20
C ILE A 527 -43.08 30.60 19.05
N LEU A 528 -43.11 31.93 19.19
CA LEU A 528 -44.08 32.64 20.04
C LEU A 528 -44.10 32.11 21.49
N GLY A 529 -42.94 31.69 22.01
CA GLY A 529 -42.79 31.16 23.38
C GLY A 529 -43.11 29.66 23.56
N MET A 530 -43.62 28.98 22.52
CA MET A 530 -43.97 27.55 22.53
C MET A 530 -42.91 26.72 21.81
N SER A 531 -42.67 25.48 22.25
CA SER A 531 -41.86 24.53 21.47
C SER A 531 -42.66 24.00 20.28
N LEU A 532 -41.99 23.42 19.28
CA LEU A 532 -42.65 22.80 18.12
C LEU A 532 -43.70 21.74 18.51
N ASN A 533 -43.48 21.02 19.62
CA ASN A 533 -44.40 19.98 20.10
C ASN A 533 -45.59 20.58 20.87
N ASP A 534 -45.50 21.83 21.31
CA ASP A 534 -46.53 22.51 22.09
C ASP A 534 -47.48 23.34 21.22
N ILE A 535 -47.23 23.41 19.91
CA ILE A 535 -48.10 24.13 18.96
C ILE A 535 -49.43 23.36 18.84
N PRO A 536 -50.57 23.98 19.18
CA PRO A 536 -51.85 23.29 19.23
C PRO A 536 -52.35 22.89 17.83
N ILE A 537 -52.92 21.69 17.73
CA ILE A 537 -53.61 21.20 16.54
C ILE A 537 -54.97 21.88 16.42
N VAL A 538 -55.24 22.57 15.30
CA VAL A 538 -56.48 23.31 15.07
C VAL A 538 -57.44 22.47 14.21
N LYS A 539 -58.63 22.15 14.73
CA LYS A 539 -59.71 21.52 13.95
C LYS A 539 -60.65 22.59 13.40
N ILE A 540 -60.90 22.60 12.09
CA ILE A 540 -61.91 23.46 11.46
C ILE A 540 -63.29 22.75 11.55
N PRO A 541 -64.29 23.26 12.30
CA PRO A 541 -65.61 22.63 12.41
C PRO A 541 -66.51 22.85 11.18
N PRO A 542 -67.57 22.03 10.97
CA PRO A 542 -67.86 20.76 11.65
C PRO A 542 -67.20 19.54 10.97
N ASN A 543 -66.80 19.66 9.70
CA ASN A 543 -66.18 18.62 8.87
C ASN A 543 -64.92 19.11 8.14
N GLY A 544 -64.29 20.18 8.64
CA GLY A 544 -63.14 20.80 7.98
C GLY A 544 -61.82 20.07 8.28
N PRO A 545 -60.78 20.35 7.49
CA PRO A 545 -59.46 19.75 7.67
C PRO A 545 -58.87 20.13 9.04
N THR A 546 -58.14 19.19 9.63
CA THR A 546 -57.33 19.43 10.83
C THR A 546 -55.99 20.00 10.40
N ILE A 547 -55.57 21.13 10.98
CA ILE A 547 -54.29 21.79 10.71
C ILE A 547 -53.38 21.54 11.91
N ASP A 548 -52.40 20.68 11.72
CA ASP A 548 -51.31 20.42 12.67
C ASP A 548 -50.09 21.26 12.30
N LEU A 549 -50.07 22.52 12.72
CA LEU A 549 -48.99 23.44 12.37
C LEU A 549 -47.65 23.01 12.99
N GLY A 550 -47.67 22.40 14.18
CA GLY A 550 -46.47 21.86 14.82
C GLY A 550 -45.88 20.68 14.05
N GLY A 551 -46.72 19.72 13.67
CA GLY A 551 -46.34 18.59 12.82
C GLY A 551 -45.85 19.02 11.44
N MET A 552 -46.51 20.01 10.81
CA MET A 552 -46.08 20.58 9.53
C MET A 552 -44.71 21.27 9.63
N LEU A 553 -44.50 22.11 10.66
CA LEU A 553 -43.20 22.78 10.87
C LEU A 553 -42.09 21.78 11.18
N LYS A 554 -42.39 20.71 11.92
CA LYS A 554 -41.44 19.62 12.20
C LYS A 554 -41.05 18.86 10.94
N ASP A 555 -42.02 18.49 10.11
CA ASP A 555 -41.77 17.85 8.81
C ASP A 555 -40.96 18.77 7.87
N MET A 556 -41.25 20.07 7.87
CA MET A 556 -40.50 21.06 7.09
C MET A 556 -39.04 21.21 7.56
N VAL A 557 -38.81 21.28 8.88
CA VAL A 557 -37.47 21.28 9.45
C VAL A 557 -36.73 20.02 9.06
N GLN A 558 -37.35 18.85 9.25
CA GLN A 558 -36.74 17.56 8.94
C GLN A 558 -36.33 17.50 7.48
N LYS A 559 -37.21 17.88 6.54
CA LYS A 559 -36.92 17.96 5.11
C LYS A 559 -35.79 18.95 4.79
N ALA A 560 -35.74 20.10 5.47
CA ALA A 560 -34.65 21.07 5.26
C ALA A 560 -33.30 20.53 5.75
N VAL A 561 -33.29 19.84 6.89
CA VAL A 561 -32.10 19.18 7.45
C VAL A 561 -31.64 18.04 6.56
N ASP A 562 -32.55 17.16 6.14
CA ASP A 562 -32.25 16.06 5.24
C ASP A 562 -31.72 16.57 3.91
N ALA A 563 -32.36 17.57 3.30
CA ALA A 563 -31.90 18.18 2.05
C ALA A 563 -30.53 18.85 2.20
N ALA A 564 -30.25 19.49 3.34
CA ALA A 564 -28.95 20.12 3.59
C ALA A 564 -27.84 19.08 3.77
N ILE A 565 -28.07 18.04 4.56
CA ILE A 565 -27.10 16.95 4.79
C ILE A 565 -26.89 16.15 3.51
N ASP A 566 -27.96 15.80 2.82
CA ASP A 566 -27.87 15.06 1.57
C ASP A 566 -27.16 15.90 0.50
N GLY A 567 -27.53 17.18 0.38
CA GLY A 567 -26.84 18.13 -0.49
C GLY A 567 -25.36 18.26 -0.13
N PHE A 568 -25.01 18.29 1.15
CA PHE A 568 -23.62 18.36 1.60
C PHE A 568 -22.83 17.14 1.15
N PHE A 569 -23.30 15.91 1.41
CA PHE A 569 -22.61 14.70 1.00
C PHE A 569 -22.59 14.53 -0.53
N THR A 570 -23.63 14.98 -1.22
CA THR A 570 -23.67 14.98 -2.69
C THR A 570 -22.62 15.93 -3.28
N GLU A 571 -22.55 17.17 -2.82
CA GLU A 571 -21.55 18.14 -3.29
C GLU A 571 -20.13 17.72 -2.88
N LEU A 572 -19.97 17.18 -1.66
CA LEU A 572 -18.70 16.63 -1.21
C LEU A 572 -18.25 15.47 -2.12
N GLY A 573 -19.16 14.55 -2.45
CA GLY A 573 -18.90 13.44 -3.37
C GLY A 573 -18.52 13.90 -4.78
N LYS A 574 -19.10 15.00 -5.28
CA LYS A 574 -18.74 15.59 -6.58
C LYS A 574 -17.32 16.17 -6.57
N ILE A 575 -16.95 16.87 -5.49
CA ILE A 575 -15.62 17.47 -5.37
C ILE A 575 -14.53 16.41 -5.15
N ILE A 576 -14.87 15.23 -4.63
CA ILE A 576 -13.90 14.14 -4.48
C ILE A 576 -13.72 13.39 -5.79
N ALA A 577 -14.81 12.97 -6.43
CA ALA A 577 -14.72 12.13 -7.62
C ALA A 577 -14.56 12.92 -8.93
N GLY A 578 -14.68 14.25 -8.92
CA GLY A 578 -14.54 15.08 -10.12
C GLY A 578 -15.52 14.75 -11.26
N GLY A 579 -16.58 13.98 -10.99
CA GLY A 579 -17.48 13.43 -12.01
C GLY A 579 -16.89 12.25 -12.81
N VAL A 580 -15.78 11.66 -12.37
CA VAL A 580 -15.16 10.52 -13.03
C VAL A 580 -15.93 9.24 -12.67
N GLU A 581 -16.54 8.60 -13.67
CA GLU A 581 -17.26 7.32 -13.53
C GLU A 581 -16.33 6.10 -13.68
N THR A 582 -15.05 6.32 -13.97
CA THR A 582 -14.03 5.30 -14.26
C THR A 582 -12.91 5.32 -13.22
N GLU A 583 -12.36 4.16 -12.88
CA GLU A 583 -11.26 4.06 -11.91
C GLU A 583 -9.89 4.13 -12.59
N GLU A 584 -8.92 4.70 -11.89
CA GLU A 584 -7.51 4.73 -12.28
C GLU A 584 -6.76 3.63 -11.53
N TRP A 585 -6.13 2.70 -12.22
CA TRP A 585 -5.47 1.54 -11.60
C TRP A 585 -3.97 1.55 -11.89
N LEU A 586 -3.16 1.41 -10.85
CA LEU A 586 -1.74 1.06 -10.96
C LEU A 586 -1.56 -0.40 -10.56
N MET A 587 -1.30 -1.23 -11.56
CA MET A 587 -1.16 -2.67 -11.43
C MET A 587 0.29 -3.10 -11.62
N ARG A 588 0.73 -4.07 -10.82
CA ARG A 588 2.10 -4.57 -10.76
C ARG A 588 2.09 -6.06 -10.95
N VAL A 589 2.89 -6.54 -11.89
CA VAL A 589 2.94 -7.95 -12.22
C VAL A 589 4.39 -8.39 -12.24
N GLY A 590 4.69 -9.53 -11.66
CA GLY A 590 6.03 -10.09 -11.71
C GLY A 590 6.09 -11.52 -12.22
N VAL A 591 7.25 -11.87 -12.76
CA VAL A 591 7.61 -13.23 -13.20
C VAL A 591 9.08 -13.49 -12.86
N ASN A 592 9.37 -14.55 -12.10
CA ASN A 592 10.73 -14.94 -11.67
C ASN A 592 11.59 -13.83 -11.05
N GLY A 593 10.95 -12.87 -10.36
CA GLY A 593 11.60 -11.74 -9.69
C GLY A 593 11.77 -10.50 -10.54
N HIS A 594 11.34 -10.53 -11.80
CA HIS A 594 11.22 -9.35 -12.65
C HIS A 594 9.84 -8.76 -12.52
N TRP A 595 9.73 -7.45 -12.32
CA TRP A 595 8.45 -6.76 -12.14
C TRP A 595 8.20 -5.76 -13.26
N ASN A 596 6.92 -5.57 -13.58
CA ASN A 596 6.46 -4.58 -14.52
C ASN A 596 5.18 -3.93 -13.99
N SER A 597 5.12 -2.60 -14.12
CA SER A 597 3.94 -1.83 -13.71
C SER A 597 3.15 -1.34 -14.93
N ARG A 598 1.84 -1.25 -14.75
CA ARG A 598 0.87 -0.77 -15.75
C ARG A 598 -0.11 0.17 -15.09
N TYR A 599 -0.30 1.31 -15.74
CA TYR A 599 -1.30 2.30 -15.36
C TYR A 599 -2.48 2.20 -16.32
N PHE A 600 -3.67 2.06 -15.77
CA PHE A 600 -4.93 2.12 -16.48
C PHE A 600 -5.60 3.42 -16.04
N ASP A 601 -5.69 4.39 -16.94
CA ASP A 601 -6.30 5.69 -16.68
C ASP A 601 -7.84 5.61 -16.59
N LYS A 602 -8.44 4.55 -17.15
CA LYS A 602 -9.88 4.29 -17.10
C LYS A 602 -10.19 2.80 -17.07
N MET A 603 -10.83 2.36 -16.00
CA MET A 603 -11.37 1.01 -15.87
C MET A 603 -12.90 1.02 -15.86
N ASP A 604 -13.49 0.38 -16.88
CA ASP A 604 -14.94 0.16 -17.01
C ASP A 604 -15.36 -1.23 -16.48
N LYS A 605 -16.67 -1.41 -16.25
CA LYS A 605 -17.31 -2.70 -15.93
C LYS A 605 -17.09 -3.73 -17.04
N GLY A 606 -16.61 -4.92 -16.69
CA GLY A 606 -16.60 -6.10 -17.55
C GLY A 606 -15.21 -6.66 -17.86
N ALA A 607 -15.12 -7.53 -18.85
CA ALA A 607 -13.86 -8.08 -19.32
C ALA A 607 -13.05 -7.00 -20.05
N GLN A 608 -11.84 -6.74 -19.55
CA GLN A 608 -10.90 -5.77 -20.09
C GLN A 608 -9.71 -6.52 -20.67
N ALA A 609 -9.55 -6.49 -21.99
CA ALA A 609 -8.32 -6.95 -22.62
C ALA A 609 -7.22 -5.91 -22.34
N ILE A 610 -6.08 -6.35 -21.83
CA ILE A 610 -4.95 -5.44 -21.60
C ILE A 610 -4.31 -5.15 -22.95
N LYS A 611 -4.46 -3.91 -23.44
CA LYS A 611 -3.77 -3.46 -24.65
C LYS A 611 -2.26 -3.44 -24.38
N ASN A 612 -1.48 -4.11 -25.23
CA ASN A 612 -0.03 -4.31 -25.04
C ASN A 612 0.28 -4.99 -23.70
N PRO A 613 -0.13 -6.28 -23.55
CA PRO A 613 0.02 -7.00 -22.30
C PRO A 613 1.49 -6.96 -21.82
N PRO A 614 1.75 -6.79 -20.52
CA PRO A 614 3.07 -7.10 -19.97
C PRO A 614 3.48 -8.50 -20.42
N THR A 615 4.63 -8.59 -21.07
CA THR A 615 5.19 -9.85 -21.54
C THR A 615 6.57 -10.02 -20.94
N PHE A 616 6.81 -11.19 -20.39
CA PHE A 616 8.08 -11.58 -19.81
C PHE A 616 8.64 -12.75 -20.62
N GLU A 617 9.91 -12.65 -21.01
CA GLU A 617 10.64 -13.75 -21.60
C GLU A 617 11.63 -14.27 -20.56
N VAL A 618 11.38 -15.44 -19.99
CA VAL A 618 12.26 -16.07 -19.01
C VAL A 618 12.80 -17.39 -19.57
N PHE A 619 14.05 -17.66 -19.27
CA PHE A 619 14.74 -18.85 -19.76
C PHE A 619 14.98 -19.76 -18.56
N LEU A 620 14.50 -20.99 -18.65
CA LEU A 620 14.44 -21.89 -17.50
C LEU A 620 14.98 -23.27 -17.88
N GLY A 621 15.78 -23.85 -16.98
CA GLY A 621 16.16 -25.25 -17.02
C GLY A 621 14.96 -26.18 -16.73
N PRO A 622 15.11 -27.49 -17.00
CA PRO A 622 14.02 -28.45 -16.84
C PRO A 622 13.59 -28.65 -15.38
N GLU A 623 14.47 -28.42 -14.41
CA GLU A 623 14.18 -28.57 -12.98
C GLU A 623 13.93 -27.20 -12.30
N ASP A 624 13.74 -26.14 -13.08
CA ASP A 624 13.50 -24.79 -12.57
C ASP A 624 12.03 -24.58 -12.22
N PHE A 625 11.80 -23.47 -11.52
CA PHE A 625 10.48 -23.04 -11.10
C PHE A 625 10.12 -21.72 -11.79
N LEU A 626 8.88 -21.62 -12.25
CA LEU A 626 8.27 -20.39 -12.72
C LEU A 626 7.39 -19.81 -11.60
N PHE A 627 7.81 -18.66 -11.07
CA PHE A 627 7.12 -17.87 -10.06
C PHE A 627 6.39 -16.70 -10.71
N PHE A 628 5.24 -16.35 -10.14
CA PHE A 628 4.51 -15.14 -10.49
C PHE A 628 3.79 -14.58 -9.24
N SER A 629 3.51 -13.28 -9.26
CA SER A 629 2.73 -12.54 -8.27
C SER A 629 2.17 -11.31 -8.98
N SER A 630 1.04 -10.79 -8.50
CA SER A 630 0.63 -9.44 -8.84
C SER A 630 0.00 -8.72 -7.66
N SER A 631 0.05 -7.40 -7.71
CA SER A 631 -0.63 -6.52 -6.77
C SER A 631 -1.13 -5.29 -7.52
N GLY A 632 -2.09 -4.58 -6.97
CA GLY A 632 -2.59 -3.37 -7.62
C GLY A 632 -3.25 -2.43 -6.65
N VAL A 633 -3.40 -1.19 -7.10
CA VAL A 633 -4.01 -0.12 -6.33
C VAL A 633 -4.85 0.78 -7.23
N GLU A 634 -6.06 1.09 -6.79
CA GLU A 634 -6.88 2.18 -7.30
C GLU A 634 -6.19 3.47 -6.88
N PHE A 635 -5.72 4.22 -7.86
CA PHE A 635 -5.06 5.49 -7.70
C PHE A 635 -6.12 6.54 -7.37
N ASN A 636 -6.26 6.88 -6.09
CA ASN A 636 -7.17 7.92 -5.62
C ASN A 636 -6.46 9.29 -5.65
N ASN A 637 -7.20 10.38 -5.37
CA ASN A 637 -6.65 11.74 -5.29
C ASN A 637 -5.48 11.88 -4.29
N VAL A 638 -5.36 10.97 -3.30
CA VAL A 638 -4.18 10.89 -2.43
C VAL A 638 -2.98 10.29 -3.17
N GLY A 639 -3.18 9.27 -4.01
CA GLY A 639 -2.16 8.76 -4.93
C GLY A 639 -1.65 9.83 -5.88
N ASP A 640 -2.53 10.69 -6.40
CA ASP A 640 -2.17 11.85 -7.25
C ASP A 640 -1.19 12.79 -6.58
N MET A 641 -1.07 12.74 -5.26
CA MET A 641 -0.05 13.51 -4.57
C MET A 641 1.37 13.18 -5.04
N MET A 642 1.60 11.95 -5.54
CA MET A 642 2.88 11.52 -6.11
C MET A 642 3.22 12.16 -7.44
N LEU A 643 2.20 12.48 -8.23
CA LEU A 643 2.34 13.15 -9.52
C LEU A 643 2.79 14.61 -9.36
N ALA A 644 2.57 15.17 -8.17
CA ALA A 644 2.80 16.57 -7.91
C ALA A 644 4.28 16.90 -7.70
N PRO A 645 4.69 18.13 -8.05
CA PRO A 645 6.00 18.65 -7.69
C PRO A 645 6.27 18.52 -6.19
N VAL A 646 7.51 18.17 -5.85
CA VAL A 646 8.05 18.10 -4.48
C VAL A 646 7.61 19.30 -3.63
N SER A 647 7.71 20.52 -4.16
CA SER A 647 7.34 21.76 -3.46
C SER A 647 5.89 21.79 -2.95
N LYS A 648 4.96 21.05 -3.57
CA LYS A 648 3.55 20.96 -3.14
C LYS A 648 3.34 19.91 -2.06
N ARG A 649 4.14 18.85 -2.10
CA ARG A 649 4.03 17.66 -1.24
C ARG A 649 5.10 17.58 -0.16
N GLN A 650 5.67 18.72 0.21
CA GLN A 650 6.65 18.83 1.30
C GLN A 650 6.03 19.42 2.57
N LEU A 651 6.24 18.77 3.72
CA LEU A 651 6.06 19.39 5.05
C LEU A 651 7.10 20.48 5.34
N THR A 652 6.68 21.56 6.01
CA THR A 652 7.53 22.73 6.26
C THR A 652 7.55 23.14 7.72
N ARG A 653 8.66 23.70 8.18
CA ARG A 653 8.78 24.33 9.50
C ARG A 653 9.61 25.59 9.34
N ASN A 654 9.09 26.73 9.79
CA ASN A 654 9.72 28.04 9.59
C ASN A 654 10.08 28.28 8.10
N ASP A 655 9.12 28.02 7.22
CA ASP A 655 9.21 28.20 5.75
C ASP A 655 10.31 27.41 5.03
N ARG A 656 10.91 26.42 5.70
CA ARG A 656 11.85 25.49 5.07
C ARG A 656 11.35 24.04 5.14
N PRO A 657 11.78 23.18 4.20
CA PRO A 657 11.53 21.75 4.31
C PRO A 657 12.04 21.20 5.64
N VAL A 658 11.20 20.38 6.27
CA VAL A 658 11.57 19.63 7.48
C VAL A 658 12.62 18.60 7.10
N THR A 659 13.74 18.56 7.83
CA THR A 659 14.75 17.52 7.61
C THR A 659 14.29 16.19 8.19
N TRP A 660 14.85 15.10 7.69
CA TRP A 660 14.56 13.75 8.19
C TRP A 660 14.77 13.63 9.72
N ASN A 661 15.90 14.11 10.22
CA ASN A 661 16.23 14.05 11.65
C ASN A 661 15.23 14.83 12.51
N GLU A 662 14.75 15.98 12.03
CA GLU A 662 13.73 16.77 12.75
C GLU A 662 12.40 16.06 12.82
N LEU A 663 12.03 15.30 11.80
CA LEU A 663 10.81 14.51 11.79
C LEU A 663 10.88 13.38 12.82
N VAL A 664 11.91 12.53 12.74
CA VAL A 664 11.98 11.32 13.59
C VAL A 664 12.22 11.62 15.06
N THR A 665 12.79 12.79 15.36
CA THR A 665 12.97 13.28 16.73
C THR A 665 11.86 14.22 17.19
N ALA A 666 10.88 14.53 16.33
CA ALA A 666 9.78 15.41 16.68
C ALA A 666 8.96 14.81 17.84
N THR A 667 8.77 15.62 18.88
CA THR A 667 7.94 15.30 20.04
C THR A 667 7.05 16.50 20.39
N GLY A 668 5.99 16.26 21.17
CA GLY A 668 5.09 17.31 21.67
C GLY A 668 4.50 18.19 20.55
N THR A 669 4.62 19.51 20.71
CA THR A 669 4.03 20.49 19.78
C THR A 669 4.59 20.39 18.37
N VAL A 670 5.90 20.17 18.23
CA VAL A 670 6.54 20.04 16.91
C VAL A 670 5.94 18.86 16.15
N ARG A 671 5.77 17.72 16.81
CA ARG A 671 5.16 16.53 16.19
C ARG A 671 3.72 16.80 15.77
N ARG A 672 2.96 17.44 16.65
CA ARG A 672 1.56 17.81 16.37
C ARG A 672 1.44 18.69 15.13
N ASP A 673 2.29 19.71 15.00
CA ASP A 673 2.26 20.63 13.85
C ASP A 673 2.55 19.88 12.54
N LEU A 674 3.43 18.87 12.57
CA LEU A 674 3.70 18.01 11.42
C LEU A 674 2.51 17.09 11.10
N VAL A 675 1.87 16.51 12.11
CA VAL A 675 0.61 15.73 11.97
C VAL A 675 -0.47 16.59 11.31
N PHE A 676 -0.61 17.83 11.75
CA PHE A 676 -1.63 18.74 11.26
C PHE A 676 -1.37 19.16 9.81
N GLN A 677 -0.12 19.48 9.46
CA GLN A 677 0.27 19.76 8.08
C GLN A 677 0.06 18.56 7.16
N TYR A 678 0.39 17.35 7.61
CA TYR A 678 0.15 16.12 6.84
C TYR A 678 -1.35 15.95 6.59
N ALA A 679 -2.17 16.02 7.65
CA ALA A 679 -3.61 15.88 7.56
C ALA A 679 -4.25 16.91 6.62
N LEU A 680 -3.79 18.16 6.67
CA LEU A 680 -4.26 19.21 5.78
C LEU A 680 -3.89 18.92 4.32
N LYS A 681 -2.67 18.44 4.05
CA LYS A 681 -2.22 18.12 2.69
C LYS A 681 -2.97 16.90 2.11
N THR A 682 -3.22 15.86 2.91
CA THR A 682 -4.03 14.71 2.46
C THR A 682 -5.52 15.01 2.39
N LEU A 683 -6.03 15.99 3.15
CA LEU A 683 -7.40 16.49 3.04
C LEU A 683 -7.60 17.24 1.71
N VAL A 684 -6.67 18.15 1.39
CA VAL A 684 -6.78 19.08 0.25
C VAL A 684 -6.29 18.47 -1.07
N GLY A 685 -5.33 17.55 -1.04
CA GLY A 685 -4.65 17.04 -2.22
C GLY A 685 -3.64 18.04 -2.82
N ASN A 686 -3.05 17.71 -3.97
CA ASN A 686 -1.89 18.44 -4.52
C ASN A 686 -2.17 19.39 -5.70
N LYS A 687 -3.43 19.81 -5.89
CA LYS A 687 -3.83 20.95 -6.74
C LYS A 687 -3.29 20.95 -8.18
N GLY A 688 -4.09 20.33 -9.05
CA GLY A 688 -4.27 20.71 -10.46
C GLY A 688 -5.75 20.81 -10.89
N ASN A 689 -6.68 20.18 -10.16
CA ASN A 689 -8.06 19.92 -10.58
C ASN A 689 -9.16 20.38 -9.58
N ASP A 690 -8.81 21.14 -8.53
CA ASP A 690 -9.72 21.57 -7.45
C ASP A 690 -10.43 20.45 -6.66
N LEU A 691 -10.02 19.18 -6.83
CA LEU A 691 -10.62 18.04 -6.14
C LEU A 691 -10.08 17.88 -4.72
N LEU A 692 -10.94 17.41 -3.80
CA LEU A 692 -10.56 17.07 -2.43
C LEU A 692 -10.17 15.60 -2.35
N ALA A 693 -9.14 15.31 -1.57
CA ALA A 693 -8.70 13.95 -1.32
C ALA A 693 -9.37 13.36 -0.06
N LEU A 694 -9.73 14.18 0.93
CA LEU A 694 -10.32 13.75 2.21
C LEU A 694 -9.54 12.64 2.93
N GLY A 695 -8.23 12.52 2.70
CA GLY A 695 -7.46 11.38 3.20
C GLY A 695 -8.02 10.02 2.77
N ILE A 696 -8.77 9.98 1.66
CA ILE A 696 -9.16 8.74 0.97
C ILE A 696 -7.93 8.26 0.23
N GLU A 697 -7.12 7.50 0.96
CA GLU A 697 -5.95 6.84 0.42
C GLU A 697 -6.32 5.91 -0.73
N ASN A 698 -5.30 5.58 -1.49
CA ASN A 698 -5.31 4.58 -2.54
C ASN A 698 -6.00 3.27 -2.10
N THR A 699 -7.02 2.83 -2.83
CA THR A 699 -7.75 1.60 -2.49
C THR A 699 -6.95 0.41 -3.03
N PRO A 700 -6.58 -0.60 -2.23
CA PRO A 700 -6.04 -1.84 -2.80
C PRO A 700 -7.02 -2.45 -3.83
N LEU A 701 -6.50 -2.87 -4.98
CA LEU A 701 -7.21 -3.75 -5.92
C LEU A 701 -7.09 -5.22 -5.53
N GLY A 702 -6.42 -5.49 -4.41
CA GLY A 702 -6.04 -6.82 -3.98
C GLY A 702 -4.67 -7.28 -4.43
N ILE A 703 -4.36 -8.49 -3.99
CA ILE A 703 -3.09 -9.14 -4.19
C ILE A 703 -3.38 -10.50 -4.79
N VAL A 704 -2.78 -10.77 -5.93
CA VAL A 704 -2.76 -12.09 -6.54
C VAL A 704 -1.49 -12.78 -6.09
N ASP A 705 -1.52 -13.18 -4.82
CA ASP A 705 -0.57 -14.13 -4.30
C ASP A 705 -1.27 -15.48 -4.27
N PRO A 706 -0.91 -16.41 -5.17
CA PRO A 706 -1.39 -17.78 -5.04
C PRO A 706 -1.06 -18.30 -3.65
N ASP A 707 -1.95 -19.12 -3.09
CA ASP A 707 -1.56 -19.99 -1.99
C ASP A 707 -0.33 -20.76 -2.46
N PHE A 708 0.78 -20.59 -1.73
CA PHE A 708 2.01 -21.34 -1.97
C PHE A 708 1.70 -22.80 -1.65
N THR A 709 1.10 -23.48 -2.61
CA THR A 709 0.86 -24.91 -2.59
C THR A 709 2.18 -25.59 -2.91
N LYS A 710 2.30 -26.86 -2.52
CA LYS A 710 3.47 -27.64 -2.95
C LYS A 710 3.54 -27.56 -4.48
N PRO A 711 4.74 -27.42 -5.06
CA PRO A 711 4.92 -27.68 -6.48
C PRO A 711 4.23 -29.02 -6.80
N ASP A 712 3.59 -29.13 -7.96
CA ASP A 712 3.12 -30.40 -8.53
C ASP A 712 1.72 -30.87 -8.09
N VAL A 713 0.91 -30.04 -7.41
CA VAL A 713 -0.44 -30.47 -6.99
C VAL A 713 -1.46 -30.34 -8.14
N ILE A 714 -1.52 -29.19 -8.83
CA ILE A 714 -2.43 -28.90 -9.96
C ILE A 714 -1.86 -27.72 -10.79
N LEU A 715 -1.59 -27.90 -12.08
CA LEU A 715 -1.01 -26.87 -12.97
C LEU A 715 -1.82 -25.56 -13.00
N GLU A 716 -3.15 -25.65 -12.90
CA GLU A 716 -4.04 -24.48 -12.90
C GLU A 716 -3.90 -23.59 -11.66
N VAL A 717 -3.45 -24.12 -10.51
CA VAL A 717 -3.43 -23.37 -9.23
C VAL A 717 -2.07 -23.33 -8.52
N SER A 718 -1.06 -24.09 -8.96
CA SER A 718 0.26 -24.15 -8.30
C SER A 718 1.11 -22.88 -8.51
N ASN A 719 1.77 -22.39 -7.47
CA ASN A 719 2.87 -21.42 -7.59
C ASN A 719 3.94 -21.78 -6.56
N PRO A 720 5.17 -22.10 -7.00
CA PRO A 720 5.65 -22.08 -8.38
C PRO A 720 5.09 -23.18 -9.27
N ILE A 721 5.24 -23.00 -10.59
CA ILE A 721 5.05 -24.04 -11.60
C ILE A 721 6.40 -24.73 -11.84
N THR A 722 6.42 -26.06 -11.81
CA THR A 722 7.61 -26.85 -12.18
C THR A 722 7.79 -26.88 -13.69
N MET A 723 9.02 -26.65 -14.17
CA MET A 723 9.32 -26.71 -15.60
C MET A 723 9.46 -28.13 -16.15
N LYS A 724 9.54 -29.12 -15.26
CA LYS A 724 9.76 -30.52 -15.62
C LYS A 724 8.54 -31.10 -16.34
N ASP A 725 7.36 -30.75 -15.86
CA ASP A 725 6.09 -31.31 -16.33
C ASP A 725 5.45 -30.49 -17.44
N LEU A 726 5.96 -29.27 -17.68
CA LEU A 726 5.44 -28.37 -18.70
C LEU A 726 6.04 -28.71 -20.07
N GLN A 727 5.24 -29.31 -20.95
CA GLN A 727 5.68 -29.60 -22.32
C GLN A 727 5.80 -28.32 -23.15
N PRO A 728 6.58 -28.32 -24.26
CA PRO A 728 6.59 -27.22 -25.21
C PRO A 728 5.21 -27.05 -25.86
N GLU A 729 4.37 -26.20 -25.28
CA GLU A 729 3.03 -25.91 -25.77
C GLU A 729 2.56 -24.53 -25.28
N THR A 730 1.39 -24.10 -25.76
CA THR A 730 0.71 -22.92 -25.24
C THR A 730 -0.28 -23.36 -24.16
N ALA A 731 -0.05 -22.92 -22.92
CA ALA A 731 -0.99 -23.07 -21.82
C ALA A 731 -1.67 -21.72 -21.55
N SER A 732 -2.99 -21.72 -21.39
CA SER A 732 -3.72 -20.57 -20.87
C SER A 732 -4.05 -20.81 -19.41
N ARG A 733 -3.87 -19.78 -18.59
CA ARG A 733 -4.10 -19.83 -17.16
C ARG A 733 -5.02 -18.71 -16.73
N ARG A 734 -5.93 -19.05 -15.83
CA ARG A 734 -6.89 -18.12 -15.25
C ARG A 734 -6.69 -18.15 -13.75
N GLN A 735 -6.28 -17.04 -13.17
CA GLN A 735 -6.04 -16.97 -11.74
C GLN A 735 -6.95 -15.94 -11.10
N LYS A 736 -7.72 -16.41 -10.10
CA LYS A 736 -8.53 -15.53 -9.27
C LYS A 736 -7.61 -14.66 -8.42
N ALA A 737 -7.76 -13.34 -8.53
CA ALA A 737 -7.17 -12.38 -7.62
C ALA A 737 -7.93 -12.40 -6.30
N LEU A 738 -7.24 -12.40 -5.17
CA LEU A 738 -7.90 -12.19 -3.88
C LEU A 738 -7.90 -10.68 -3.60
N PHE A 739 -9.09 -10.08 -3.54
CA PHE A 739 -9.20 -8.69 -3.16
C PHE A 739 -8.74 -8.48 -1.72
N ALA A 740 -7.85 -7.51 -1.55
CA ALA A 740 -7.55 -6.88 -0.29
C ALA A 740 -8.31 -5.56 -0.27
N ARG A 741 -8.87 -5.19 0.87
CA ARG A 741 -9.54 -3.90 1.11
C ARG A 741 -8.97 -3.24 2.35
N ALA A 742 -8.94 -1.91 2.37
CA ALA A 742 -8.72 -1.18 3.62
C ALA A 742 -10.01 -1.22 4.45
N VAL A 743 -9.92 -1.41 5.77
CA VAL A 743 -11.12 -1.55 6.64
C VAL A 743 -11.18 -0.52 7.74
N GLY A 744 -12.33 0.15 7.81
CA GLY A 744 -12.69 1.04 8.91
C GLY A 744 -11.81 2.29 8.99
N GLU A 745 -11.42 2.64 10.20
CA GLU A 745 -10.55 3.78 10.50
C GLU A 745 -9.05 3.47 10.40
N GLU A 746 -8.73 2.25 10.01
CA GLU A 746 -7.39 1.71 10.09
C GLU A 746 -6.94 1.34 8.70
N PHE A 747 -5.80 1.89 8.29
CA PHE A 747 -5.24 1.62 6.97
C PHE A 747 -4.56 0.25 6.94
N ILE A 748 -5.35 -0.77 7.26
CA ILE A 748 -4.93 -2.15 7.29
C ILE A 748 -5.67 -2.85 6.18
N LEU A 749 -4.85 -3.42 5.30
CA LEU A 749 -5.32 -4.24 4.21
C LEU A 749 -5.78 -5.58 4.80
N VAL A 750 -7.01 -5.96 4.48
CA VAL A 750 -7.57 -7.28 4.80
C VAL A 750 -8.06 -7.94 3.54
N GLU A 751 -7.84 -9.24 3.42
CA GLU A 751 -8.38 -10.07 2.36
C GLU A 751 -9.82 -10.46 2.67
N ASP A 752 -10.72 -10.31 1.71
CA ASP A 752 -12.07 -10.86 1.80
C ASP A 752 -12.18 -12.15 0.98
N THR A 753 -12.09 -13.28 1.68
CA THR A 753 -12.06 -14.60 1.02
C THR A 753 -13.42 -15.07 0.49
N ALA A 754 -14.51 -14.42 0.91
CA ALA A 754 -15.87 -14.76 0.49
C ALA A 754 -16.42 -13.83 -0.58
N ALA A 755 -15.66 -12.80 -1.00
CA ALA A 755 -16.11 -11.83 -1.97
C ALA A 755 -16.46 -12.52 -3.32
N PRO A 756 -17.70 -12.38 -3.82
CA PRO A 756 -18.09 -12.89 -5.13
C PRO A 756 -17.56 -12.04 -6.30
N ASP A 757 -16.82 -10.96 -5.99
CA ASP A 757 -16.49 -9.84 -6.88
C ASP A 757 -15.02 -9.85 -7.34
N ASP A 758 -14.35 -11.01 -7.32
CA ASP A 758 -12.94 -11.13 -7.77
C ASP A 758 -12.80 -10.90 -9.29
N TYR A 759 -11.65 -10.34 -9.70
CA TYR A 759 -11.20 -10.47 -11.09
C TYR A 759 -10.30 -11.68 -11.25
N ILE A 760 -10.36 -12.23 -12.46
CA ILE A 760 -9.56 -13.30 -12.98
C ILE A 760 -8.50 -12.64 -13.84
N PHE A 761 -7.26 -12.85 -13.44
CA PHE A 761 -6.11 -12.58 -14.27
C PHE A 761 -5.97 -13.69 -15.30
N ASP A 762 -6.04 -13.32 -16.57
CA ASP A 762 -5.75 -14.21 -17.68
C ASP A 762 -4.26 -14.08 -18.05
N MET A 763 -3.56 -15.21 -17.97
CA MET A 763 -2.14 -15.31 -18.27
C MET A 763 -1.95 -16.38 -19.34
N LEU A 764 -1.28 -16.02 -20.43
CA LEU A 764 -0.86 -16.95 -21.47
C LEU A 764 0.61 -17.32 -21.22
N ILE A 765 0.90 -18.62 -21.10
CA ILE A 765 2.25 -19.13 -21.01
C ILE A 765 2.54 -19.91 -22.28
N GLN A 766 3.52 -19.46 -23.05
CA GLN A 766 4.03 -20.19 -24.22
C GLN A 766 5.40 -20.73 -23.90
N VAL A 767 5.57 -22.04 -24.04
CA VAL A 767 6.85 -22.69 -23.78
C VAL A 767 7.38 -23.34 -25.03
N ARG A 768 8.64 -23.07 -25.33
CA ARG A 768 9.38 -23.67 -26.44
C ARG A 768 10.80 -24.01 -26.02
N ASN A 769 11.43 -24.96 -26.70
CA ASN A 769 12.86 -25.19 -26.50
C ASN A 769 13.65 -24.01 -27.08
N GLN A 770 14.70 -23.58 -26.39
CA GLN A 770 15.60 -22.53 -26.90
C GLN A 770 16.29 -22.99 -28.18
N ILE A 771 16.72 -24.25 -28.21
CA ILE A 771 17.33 -24.89 -29.37
C ILE A 771 16.31 -25.93 -29.88
N PRO A 772 15.79 -25.79 -31.10
CA PRO A 772 14.91 -26.79 -31.70
C PRO A 772 15.57 -28.17 -31.70
N SER A 773 14.79 -29.19 -31.35
CA SER A 773 15.21 -30.60 -31.28
C SER A 773 15.60 -31.17 -32.62
#